data_AF-A0A2E7F3K4-F1
#
_entry.id   AF-A0A2E7F3K4-F1
#
_cell.length_a   1.000
_cell.length_b   1.000
_cell.length_c   1.000
_cell.angle_alpha   90.00
_cell.angle_beta   90.00
_cell.angle_gamma   90.00
#
_symmetry.space_group_name_H-M   'P 1'
#
loop_
_entity.id
_entity.type
_entity.pdbx_description
1 polymer ?
#
loop_
_entity_poly.entity_id
_entity_poly.type
_entity_poly.pdbx_seq_one_letter_code
_entity_poly.pdbx_strand_id
1 'polypeptide(L)'
;MGSDVEATRLAADHGAGMRHPMYWNGRVYFVSDKSSSDNIWSMSETGDDVRQETSSERWLMRQPYMHDGVIYYHRGADIYSYDLTSGETALVSLALIGDGDYQRERWLDDPLSYMSSAQISPEGDSVTVTARGHFVTAHLNDRRRIEYTLPEGTRARDAVVSGDGEWIYAWVGNEDRQEFWRFPVDGSGEGERRLSNHDAFAWDIVLVPDSPWVVFPDKAGRLMMFHPSTGMIMEIDKTESSNDNGFDNFSFTSDGRYMAYEIYDARDIAQIAVYDIESQTRTVLTDGRFPSYSPAIAEDGSWLYFLSSRNYDPNPGSPWGDRNMGPAFNDRDLVYALQLDPEADFPFQRPDELMLDTEDEDEDKDEDEAEDEGVVINFDGASSRLWQVPVSAGNYGDLSVTGKYLYLIERSGRSAAIKRIELTYDEPELETYTSGVMGYSLSGDRSTILVAKRGDQPSFFLVDAAQGFPTDTGSAEVNLSDWKLRINPDDEWGQMANDAWRLHRDFAFDPNLRGLDWETVGEQFLPYAERIGHRTELNDLISQMSAELGILHSQIRQGDVPEDEESGAPAFLGASFARHADGLEIVDLYEPERDLLDTLGPLQQPGMDFREGDVITAINGSAVRTEADLSRALDHRAGEQVLVTYERNGSEMQDIVEPVSRGGQSMLYYRDWVQTNRDRVAEASNGEIGYLHLRAMGSGDVASFARDFYEHFDKDGLIIDVRGNRGGNIDSWIIGTLLRQAWAFWQSPHGGPAYTNMQQAFRGHLVVLIDENTYSDGESFSAGVKALELAPLIGTRTAGAGIWLSDRNRLVDGGQARVAEYAQYGLDGRWLVEGYGIGPDIEVDTPPLAAYRGEDHQLDEALRYLEQQIAADPIPELSPLPIPPVGTHGRDVD
;
A
#
# COMPACT_ATOMS: atom_id res chain seq x y z
N MET A 1 -36.97 15.68 14.44
CA MET A 1 -37.63 14.51 15.05
C MET A 1 -37.79 14.81 16.54
N GLY A 2 -38.97 14.58 17.13
CA GLY A 2 -39.28 14.96 18.52
C GLY A 2 -40.01 13.84 19.27
N SER A 3 -39.74 12.60 18.89
CA SER A 3 -40.28 11.39 19.52
C SER A 3 -39.24 10.82 20.46
N ASP A 4 -39.67 10.41 21.65
CA ASP A 4 -38.85 9.66 22.61
C ASP A 4 -38.97 8.14 22.44
N VAL A 5 -39.69 7.69 21.41
CA VAL A 5 -39.87 6.28 21.05
C VAL A 5 -38.80 5.86 20.05
N GLU A 6 -38.14 4.74 20.33
CA GLU A 6 -37.11 4.15 19.48
C GLU A 6 -37.64 3.75 18.09
N ALA A 7 -36.74 3.73 17.11
CA ALA A 7 -37.03 3.27 15.76
C ALA A 7 -37.35 1.76 15.71
N THR A 8 -38.28 1.38 14.85
CA THR A 8 -38.59 -0.04 14.57
C THR A 8 -37.94 -0.44 13.25
N ARG A 9 -37.21 -1.55 13.24
CA ARG A 9 -36.66 -2.15 12.01
C ARG A 9 -37.79 -2.72 11.15
N LEU A 10 -37.95 -2.21 9.94
CA LEU A 10 -38.94 -2.69 8.96
C LEU A 10 -38.37 -3.85 8.12
N ALA A 11 -39.22 -4.79 7.73
CA ALA A 11 -38.91 -5.88 6.79
C ALA A 11 -37.58 -6.64 7.09
N ALA A 12 -37.39 -7.01 8.36
CA ALA A 12 -36.17 -7.68 8.85
C ALA A 12 -35.87 -9.03 8.16
N ASP A 13 -36.88 -9.67 7.57
CA ASP A 13 -36.82 -10.95 6.86
C ASP A 13 -36.64 -10.81 5.34
N HIS A 14 -36.41 -9.60 4.83
CA HIS A 14 -36.25 -9.38 3.39
C HIS A 14 -35.02 -10.10 2.82
N GLY A 15 -33.95 -10.31 3.59
CA GLY A 15 -32.82 -11.14 3.20
C GLY A 15 -31.92 -10.57 2.09
N ALA A 16 -31.98 -9.26 1.85
CA ALA A 16 -31.12 -8.52 0.93
C ALA A 16 -30.96 -7.07 1.40
N GLY A 17 -29.97 -6.35 0.88
CA GLY A 17 -29.76 -4.94 1.20
C GLY A 17 -30.96 -4.08 0.81
N MET A 18 -31.32 -3.13 1.67
CA MET A 18 -32.29 -2.07 1.36
C MET A 18 -31.59 -0.73 1.41
N ARG A 19 -31.71 0.04 0.34
CA ARG A 19 -31.06 1.34 0.23
C ARG A 19 -32.00 2.38 -0.38
N HIS A 20 -31.73 3.65 -0.10
CA HIS A 20 -32.51 4.80 -0.55
C HIS A 20 -34.02 4.68 -0.27
N PRO A 21 -34.45 4.61 1.00
CA PRO A 21 -35.88 4.60 1.33
C PRO A 21 -36.56 5.91 0.91
N MET A 22 -37.72 5.80 0.26
CA MET A 22 -38.54 6.90 -0.26
C MET A 22 -40.00 6.67 0.09
N TYR A 23 -40.63 7.61 0.79
CA TYR A 23 -42.01 7.46 1.25
C TYR A 23 -43.03 8.10 0.31
N TRP A 24 -44.10 7.37 -0.04
CA TRP A 24 -45.22 7.91 -0.82
C TRP A 24 -46.54 7.18 -0.53
N ASN A 25 -47.60 7.96 -0.26
CA ASN A 25 -48.98 7.48 -0.14
C ASN A 25 -49.16 6.19 0.68
N GLY A 26 -48.54 6.12 1.87
CA GLY A 26 -48.66 4.97 2.77
C GLY A 26 -47.76 3.78 2.44
N ARG A 27 -46.75 3.96 1.59
CA ARG A 27 -45.73 2.95 1.28
C ARG A 27 -44.32 3.52 1.35
N VAL A 28 -43.37 2.66 1.68
CA VAL A 28 -41.94 2.93 1.62
C VAL A 28 -41.38 2.18 0.43
N TYR A 29 -40.88 2.92 -0.55
CA TYR A 29 -40.14 2.41 -1.70
C TYR A 29 -38.66 2.40 -1.38
N PHE A 30 -37.92 1.44 -1.91
CA PHE A 30 -36.48 1.30 -1.68
C PHE A 30 -35.84 0.52 -2.82
N VAL A 31 -34.52 0.58 -2.94
CA VAL A 31 -33.77 -0.25 -3.89
C VAL A 31 -33.27 -1.50 -3.18
N SER A 32 -33.39 -2.64 -3.85
CA SER A 32 -32.85 -3.91 -3.39
C SER A 32 -32.48 -4.81 -4.56
N ASP A 33 -31.39 -5.55 -4.37
CA ASP A 33 -30.82 -6.54 -5.28
C ASP A 33 -31.32 -7.97 -5.01
N LYS A 34 -32.35 -8.13 -4.19
CA LYS A 34 -32.95 -9.44 -3.86
C LYS A 34 -33.29 -10.31 -5.07
N SER A 35 -33.59 -9.69 -6.21
CA SER A 35 -33.83 -10.36 -7.49
C SER A 35 -32.56 -10.49 -8.35
N SER A 36 -31.39 -10.61 -7.72
CA SER A 36 -30.05 -10.69 -8.32
C SER A 36 -29.54 -9.41 -9.01
N SER A 37 -30.37 -8.38 -9.13
CA SER A 37 -29.99 -7.06 -9.65
C SER A 37 -30.88 -6.00 -9.02
N ASP A 38 -30.38 -4.76 -8.99
CA ASP A 38 -31.07 -3.65 -8.37
C ASP A 38 -32.43 -3.37 -9.00
N ASN A 39 -33.45 -3.38 -8.16
CA ASN A 39 -34.80 -3.03 -8.53
C ASN A 39 -35.45 -2.14 -7.48
N ILE A 40 -36.48 -1.41 -7.88
CA ILE A 40 -37.36 -0.72 -6.93
C ILE A 40 -38.26 -1.79 -6.31
N TRP A 41 -38.31 -1.77 -4.99
CA TRP A 41 -39.23 -2.53 -4.16
C TRP A 41 -40.06 -1.57 -3.33
N SER A 42 -41.16 -2.04 -2.79
CA SER A 42 -41.96 -1.28 -1.84
C SER A 42 -42.52 -2.16 -0.74
N MET A 43 -42.83 -1.55 0.40
CA MET A 43 -43.51 -2.17 1.54
C MET A 43 -44.53 -1.19 2.14
N SER A 44 -45.42 -1.68 2.99
CA SER A 44 -46.28 -0.81 3.81
C SER A 44 -45.45 -0.01 4.84
N GLU A 45 -46.05 0.99 5.48
CA GLU A 45 -45.43 1.72 6.60
C GLU A 45 -45.06 0.83 7.80
N THR A 46 -45.66 -0.36 7.89
CA THR A 46 -45.40 -1.35 8.93
C THR A 46 -44.33 -2.38 8.53
N GLY A 47 -43.82 -2.29 7.30
CA GLY A 47 -42.82 -3.22 6.77
C GLY A 47 -43.39 -4.51 6.19
N ASP A 48 -44.73 -4.62 6.07
CA ASP A 48 -45.42 -5.77 5.47
C ASP A 48 -45.65 -5.55 3.97
N ASP A 49 -46.27 -6.53 3.29
CA ASP A 49 -46.71 -6.40 1.88
C ASP A 49 -45.58 -5.94 0.94
N VAL A 50 -44.41 -6.58 1.09
CA VAL A 50 -43.23 -6.32 0.27
C VAL A 50 -43.51 -6.73 -1.18
N ARG A 51 -43.22 -5.83 -2.12
CA ARG A 51 -43.44 -6.00 -3.57
C ARG A 51 -42.23 -5.55 -4.36
N GLN A 52 -41.95 -6.28 -5.44
CA GLN A 52 -41.02 -5.82 -6.47
C GLN A 52 -41.78 -4.96 -7.48
N GLU A 53 -41.33 -3.73 -7.68
CA GLU A 53 -42.01 -2.71 -8.50
C GLU A 53 -41.42 -2.61 -9.92
N THR A 54 -40.15 -2.96 -10.08
CA THR A 54 -39.45 -3.03 -11.38
C THR A 54 -38.77 -4.38 -11.59
N SER A 55 -38.50 -4.74 -12.84
CA SER A 55 -37.81 -5.99 -13.21
C SER A 55 -36.70 -5.72 -14.23
N SER A 56 -35.65 -5.02 -13.82
CA SER A 56 -34.36 -4.95 -14.50
C SER A 56 -33.57 -6.23 -14.22
N GLU A 57 -32.76 -6.66 -15.18
CA GLU A 57 -31.84 -7.81 -15.02
C GLU A 57 -30.37 -7.38 -14.94
N ARG A 58 -30.08 -6.09 -15.16
CA ARG A 58 -28.72 -5.55 -15.24
C ARG A 58 -28.66 -4.13 -14.71
N TRP A 59 -27.43 -3.70 -14.45
CA TRP A 59 -26.99 -2.39 -13.98
C TRP A 59 -27.39 -2.06 -12.55
N LEU A 60 -26.48 -1.37 -11.86
CA LEU A 60 -26.79 -0.78 -10.57
C LEU A 60 -27.80 0.36 -10.73
N MET A 61 -28.74 0.47 -9.80
CA MET A 61 -29.66 1.60 -9.70
C MET A 61 -29.07 2.64 -8.75
N ARG A 62 -28.83 3.86 -9.21
CA ARG A 62 -28.10 4.87 -8.44
C ARG A 62 -28.93 6.13 -8.24
N GLN A 63 -28.76 6.71 -7.05
CA GLN A 63 -29.38 7.97 -6.64
C GLN A 63 -30.88 8.06 -6.95
N PRO A 64 -31.70 7.06 -6.61
CA PRO A 64 -33.13 7.16 -6.80
C PRO A 64 -33.67 8.32 -5.97
N TYR A 65 -34.48 9.16 -6.60
CA TYR A 65 -35.08 10.34 -6.01
C TYR A 65 -36.55 10.41 -6.39
N MET A 66 -37.40 10.61 -5.39
CA MET A 66 -38.85 10.62 -5.58
C MET A 66 -39.40 12.03 -5.54
N HIS A 67 -40.22 12.37 -6.53
CA HIS A 67 -40.97 13.62 -6.59
C HIS A 67 -42.33 13.39 -7.22
N ASP A 68 -43.39 13.88 -6.56
CA ASP A 68 -44.78 13.84 -7.04
C ASP A 68 -45.25 12.48 -7.59
N GLY A 69 -44.87 11.39 -6.92
CA GLY A 69 -45.29 10.03 -7.28
C GLY A 69 -44.51 9.43 -8.46
N VAL A 70 -43.37 10.01 -8.82
CA VAL A 70 -42.43 9.49 -9.81
C VAL A 70 -41.06 9.31 -9.15
N ILE A 71 -40.43 8.16 -9.37
CA ILE A 71 -39.04 7.89 -8.94
C ILE A 71 -38.12 8.08 -10.13
N TYR A 72 -37.19 9.02 -10.04
CA TYR A 72 -36.12 9.23 -11.00
C TYR A 72 -34.86 8.54 -10.51
N TYR A 73 -34.11 7.87 -11.38
CA TYR A 73 -32.88 7.17 -10.99
C TYR A 73 -31.91 7.03 -12.16
N HIS A 74 -30.63 6.92 -11.83
CA HIS A 74 -29.58 6.54 -12.78
C HIS A 74 -29.54 5.02 -12.96
N ARG A 75 -29.37 4.56 -14.19
CA ARG A 75 -29.07 3.17 -14.54
C ARG A 75 -28.15 3.15 -15.76
N GLY A 76 -26.95 2.58 -15.61
CA GLY A 76 -25.88 2.79 -16.59
C GLY A 76 -25.55 4.29 -16.70
N ALA A 77 -25.42 4.80 -17.92
CA ALA A 77 -25.19 6.23 -18.18
C ALA A 77 -26.47 7.06 -18.41
N ASP A 78 -27.65 6.48 -18.15
CA ASP A 78 -28.94 7.08 -18.49
C ASP A 78 -29.84 7.30 -17.25
N ILE A 79 -30.74 8.29 -17.35
CA ILE A 79 -31.74 8.58 -16.32
C ILE A 79 -33.09 8.00 -16.72
N TYR A 80 -33.72 7.29 -15.81
CA TYR A 80 -35.04 6.71 -15.97
C TYR A 80 -36.02 7.33 -14.97
N SER A 81 -37.30 7.32 -15.33
CA SER A 81 -38.42 7.66 -14.46
C SER A 81 -39.34 6.46 -14.30
N TYR A 82 -39.77 6.16 -13.09
CA TYR A 82 -40.76 5.16 -12.76
C TYR A 82 -41.99 5.82 -12.13
N ASP A 83 -43.12 5.79 -12.83
CA ASP A 83 -44.38 6.38 -12.37
C ASP A 83 -45.12 5.37 -11.47
N LEU A 84 -45.36 5.75 -10.21
CA LEU A 84 -45.99 4.88 -9.21
C LEU A 84 -47.48 4.62 -9.46
N THR A 85 -48.13 5.43 -10.30
CA THR A 85 -49.55 5.30 -10.63
C THR A 85 -49.75 4.33 -11.79
N SER A 86 -48.95 4.46 -12.85
CA SER A 86 -49.04 3.57 -14.01
C SER A 86 -48.22 2.29 -13.87
N GLY A 87 -47.17 2.31 -13.03
CA GLY A 87 -46.17 1.23 -12.95
C GLY A 87 -45.23 1.19 -14.16
N GLU A 88 -45.15 2.27 -14.95
CA GLU A 88 -44.34 2.34 -16.17
C GLU A 88 -42.97 2.96 -15.90
N THR A 89 -41.94 2.35 -16.50
CA THR A 89 -40.59 2.91 -16.57
C THR A 89 -40.37 3.57 -17.92
N ALA A 90 -39.85 4.79 -17.95
CA ALA A 90 -39.51 5.51 -19.18
C ALA A 90 -38.09 6.10 -19.11
N LEU A 91 -37.41 6.16 -20.25
CA LEU A 91 -36.15 6.89 -20.38
C LEU A 91 -36.44 8.40 -20.34
N VAL A 92 -35.71 9.14 -19.51
CA VAL A 92 -35.77 10.61 -19.48
C VAL A 92 -34.83 11.13 -20.56
N SER A 93 -35.39 11.64 -21.65
CA SER A 93 -34.59 12.23 -22.72
C SER A 93 -34.03 13.58 -22.25
N LEU A 94 -32.71 13.61 -22.04
CA LEU A 94 -31.96 14.81 -21.67
C LEU A 94 -31.04 15.22 -22.81
N ALA A 95 -30.98 16.52 -23.06
CA ALA A 95 -30.00 17.13 -23.93
C ALA A 95 -29.19 18.13 -23.09
N LEU A 96 -27.99 17.71 -22.69
CA LEU A 96 -27.05 18.58 -21.97
C LEU A 96 -26.20 19.31 -23.00
N ILE A 97 -26.12 20.63 -22.88
CA ILE A 97 -25.23 21.46 -23.71
C ILE A 97 -24.15 21.97 -22.77
N GLY A 98 -22.93 21.48 -22.96
CA GLY A 98 -21.72 21.95 -22.31
C GLY A 98 -20.72 22.48 -23.34
N ASP A 99 -19.72 23.21 -22.86
CA ASP A 99 -18.52 23.59 -23.63
C ASP A 99 -17.52 22.43 -23.78
N GLY A 100 -17.68 21.37 -22.98
CA GLY A 100 -16.89 20.13 -23.07
C GLY A 100 -15.43 20.33 -22.66
N ASP A 101 -15.15 21.27 -21.76
CA ASP A 101 -13.79 21.74 -21.52
C ASP A 101 -12.82 20.62 -21.09
N TYR A 102 -13.31 19.67 -20.28
CA TYR A 102 -12.53 18.52 -19.81
C TYR A 102 -12.30 17.41 -20.85
N GLN A 103 -13.01 17.44 -21.98
CA GLN A 103 -12.82 16.50 -23.10
C GLN A 103 -11.85 17.05 -24.15
N ARG A 104 -11.46 18.32 -24.03
CA ARG A 104 -10.59 18.94 -25.03
C ARG A 104 -9.20 18.35 -24.93
N GLU A 105 -8.58 18.21 -26.11
CA GLU A 105 -7.15 17.91 -26.19
C GLU A 105 -6.37 18.95 -25.35
N ARG A 106 -5.53 18.44 -24.46
CA ARG A 106 -4.74 19.24 -23.52
C ARG A 106 -3.28 18.82 -23.52
N TRP A 107 -2.42 19.70 -23.04
CA TRP A 107 -1.01 19.39 -22.82
C TRP A 107 -0.80 19.13 -21.34
N LEU A 108 -0.26 17.95 -21.02
CA LEU A 108 0.29 17.65 -19.72
C LEU A 108 1.69 18.24 -19.66
N ASP A 109 1.83 19.31 -18.87
CA ASP A 109 3.09 20.04 -18.70
C ASP A 109 4.13 19.24 -17.92
N ASP A 110 3.68 18.28 -17.12
CA ASP A 110 4.54 17.47 -16.28
C ASP A 110 4.24 15.97 -16.37
N PRO A 111 4.78 15.29 -17.39
CA PRO A 111 4.62 13.84 -17.53
C PRO A 111 5.26 13.03 -16.40
N LEU A 112 6.35 13.51 -15.80
CA LEU A 112 7.17 12.72 -14.88
C LEU A 112 6.50 12.45 -13.53
N SER A 113 5.48 13.24 -13.15
CA SER A 113 4.55 12.89 -12.06
C SER A 113 3.86 11.53 -12.25
N TYR A 114 3.79 11.03 -13.49
CA TYR A 114 3.19 9.75 -13.87
C TYR A 114 4.22 8.73 -14.38
N MET A 115 5.49 8.89 -14.02
CA MET A 115 6.56 7.97 -14.41
C MET A 115 6.28 6.55 -13.90
N SER A 116 6.41 5.58 -14.80
CA SER A 116 6.31 4.14 -14.49
C SER A 116 7.65 3.41 -14.64
N SER A 117 8.53 3.83 -15.54
CA SER A 117 9.86 3.22 -15.71
C SER A 117 10.89 4.21 -16.25
N ALA A 118 12.17 3.91 -16.00
CA ALA A 118 13.32 4.59 -16.59
C ALA A 118 14.46 3.58 -16.76
N GLN A 119 14.94 3.41 -17.99
CA GLN A 119 15.95 2.43 -18.37
C GLN A 119 17.10 3.10 -19.11
N ILE A 120 18.34 2.79 -18.73
CA ILE A 120 19.55 3.26 -19.43
C ILE A 120 19.76 2.48 -20.74
N SER A 121 20.30 3.11 -21.78
CA SER A 121 20.72 2.36 -22.98
C SER A 121 21.93 1.46 -22.71
N PRO A 122 22.11 0.37 -23.47
CA PRO A 122 23.30 -0.48 -23.37
C PRO A 122 24.61 0.30 -23.48
N GLU A 123 24.66 1.35 -24.30
CA GLU A 123 25.82 2.21 -24.50
C GLU A 123 26.01 3.27 -23.41
N GLY A 124 25.04 3.44 -22.49
CA GLY A 124 25.12 4.40 -21.40
C GLY A 124 24.97 5.87 -21.79
N ASP A 125 24.57 6.19 -23.01
CA ASP A 125 24.49 7.57 -23.51
C ASP A 125 23.08 8.19 -23.51
N SER A 126 22.07 7.38 -23.15
CA SER A 126 20.66 7.79 -23.13
C SER A 126 19.84 7.07 -22.06
N VAL A 127 18.66 7.62 -21.78
CA VAL A 127 17.66 7.04 -20.88
C VAL A 127 16.31 7.01 -21.60
N THR A 128 15.69 5.84 -21.63
CA THR A 128 14.30 5.66 -22.06
C THR A 128 13.40 5.77 -20.83
N VAL A 129 12.50 6.75 -20.82
CA VAL A 129 11.56 7.00 -19.70
C VAL A 129 10.14 6.75 -20.17
N THR A 130 9.40 5.95 -19.41
CA THR A 130 7.96 5.71 -19.61
C THR A 130 7.18 6.53 -18.58
N ALA A 131 6.25 7.36 -19.04
CA ALA A 131 5.36 8.13 -18.19
C ALA A 131 4.00 8.36 -18.87
N ARG A 132 2.92 8.32 -18.09
CA ARG A 132 1.53 8.49 -18.59
C ARG A 132 1.19 7.56 -19.77
N GLY A 133 1.75 6.35 -19.82
CA GLY A 133 1.53 5.39 -20.91
C GLY A 133 2.27 5.69 -22.21
N HIS A 134 3.10 6.73 -22.25
CA HIS A 134 3.99 7.08 -23.36
C HIS A 134 5.44 6.86 -22.95
N PHE A 135 6.36 6.79 -23.91
CA PHE A 135 7.79 6.74 -23.63
C PHE A 135 8.59 7.62 -24.57
N VAL A 136 9.75 8.06 -24.08
CA VAL A 136 10.71 8.90 -24.79
C VAL A 136 12.13 8.46 -24.48
N THR A 137 13.04 8.69 -25.43
CA THR A 137 14.49 8.50 -25.21
C THR A 137 15.15 9.86 -25.14
N ALA A 138 15.74 10.16 -24.00
CA ALA A 138 16.44 11.41 -23.71
C ALA A 138 17.93 11.16 -23.49
N HIS A 139 18.73 12.20 -23.68
CA HIS A 139 20.19 12.11 -23.69
C HIS A 139 20.79 13.22 -22.83
N LEU A 140 22.09 13.15 -22.57
CA LEU A 140 22.85 14.28 -22.04
C LEU A 140 22.96 15.42 -23.05
N ASN A 141 23.15 16.63 -22.53
CA ASN A 141 23.38 17.86 -23.30
C ASN A 141 22.19 18.26 -24.21
N ASP A 142 22.39 19.21 -25.13
CA ASP A 142 21.37 19.72 -26.05
C ASP A 142 21.01 18.75 -27.21
N ARG A 143 21.19 17.44 -27.04
CA ARG A 143 20.73 16.42 -28.01
C ARG A 143 19.20 16.40 -28.02
N ARG A 144 18.59 16.11 -29.18
CA ARG A 144 17.12 16.03 -29.24
C ARG A 144 16.63 14.85 -28.39
N ARG A 145 15.49 15.05 -27.71
CA ARG A 145 14.63 13.96 -27.24
C ARG A 145 13.98 13.26 -28.42
N ILE A 146 13.87 11.93 -28.34
CA ILE A 146 13.20 11.10 -29.34
C ILE A 146 11.86 10.68 -28.75
N GLU A 147 10.79 10.94 -29.49
CA GLU A 147 9.42 10.60 -29.09
C GLU A 147 8.87 9.53 -30.04
N TYR A 148 8.12 8.58 -29.50
CA TYR A 148 7.62 7.43 -30.24
C TYR A 148 6.09 7.50 -30.34
N THR A 149 5.57 7.24 -31.54
CA THR A 149 4.12 7.21 -31.78
C THR A 149 3.61 5.80 -31.51
N LEU A 150 2.74 5.69 -30.51
CA LEU A 150 2.02 4.45 -30.20
C LEU A 150 0.76 4.34 -31.07
N PRO A 151 0.27 3.10 -31.33
CA PRO A 151 -1.06 2.92 -31.90
C PRO A 151 -2.15 3.57 -31.03
N GLU A 152 -3.21 4.10 -31.66
CA GLU A 152 -4.35 4.71 -30.95
C GLU A 152 -4.98 3.71 -29.96
N GLY A 153 -5.44 4.20 -28.81
CA GLY A 153 -6.08 3.38 -27.78
C GLY A 153 -5.14 2.41 -27.04
N THR A 154 -3.82 2.58 -27.15
CA THR A 154 -2.82 1.74 -26.47
C THR A 154 -2.01 2.51 -25.44
N ARG A 155 -1.31 1.79 -24.55
CA ARG A 155 -0.29 2.36 -23.66
C ARG A 155 0.97 1.53 -23.65
N ALA A 156 2.13 2.18 -23.56
CA ALA A 156 3.37 1.54 -23.15
C ALA A 156 3.42 1.41 -21.62
N ARG A 157 3.96 0.29 -21.13
CA ARG A 157 4.19 0.06 -19.69
C ARG A 157 5.65 0.16 -19.32
N ASP A 158 6.49 -0.40 -20.19
CA ASP A 158 7.93 -0.35 -20.10
C ASP A 158 8.53 -0.28 -21.50
N ALA A 159 9.72 0.31 -21.61
CA ALA A 159 10.45 0.47 -22.85
C ALA A 159 11.97 0.53 -22.60
N VAL A 160 12.74 -0.15 -23.45
CA VAL A 160 14.21 -0.25 -23.33
C VAL A 160 14.87 -0.27 -24.71
N VAL A 161 16.06 0.33 -24.83
CA VAL A 161 16.88 0.26 -26.06
C VAL A 161 17.43 -1.16 -26.21
N SER A 162 17.35 -1.76 -27.40
CA SER A 162 17.88 -3.10 -27.67
C SER A 162 19.40 -3.15 -27.55
N GLY A 163 19.96 -4.33 -27.26
CA GLY A 163 21.41 -4.52 -27.08
C GLY A 163 22.29 -4.07 -28.25
N ASP A 164 21.74 -4.07 -29.47
CA ASP A 164 22.41 -3.61 -30.70
C ASP A 164 22.23 -2.09 -30.97
N GLY A 165 21.49 -1.38 -30.12
CA GLY A 165 21.20 0.05 -30.28
C GLY A 165 20.28 0.38 -31.45
N GLU A 166 19.72 -0.60 -32.17
CA GLU A 166 18.92 -0.35 -33.38
C GLU A 166 17.41 -0.13 -33.10
N TRP A 167 16.91 -0.67 -32.00
CA TRP A 167 15.47 -0.72 -31.68
C TRP A 167 15.17 -0.24 -30.26
N ILE A 168 13.94 0.18 -30.03
CA ILE A 168 13.31 0.22 -28.70
C ILE A 168 12.36 -0.95 -28.60
N TYR A 169 12.49 -1.76 -27.56
CA TYR A 169 11.53 -2.80 -27.19
C TYR A 169 10.57 -2.27 -26.15
N ALA A 170 9.28 -2.56 -26.29
CA ALA A 170 8.26 -2.08 -25.36
C ALA A 170 7.11 -3.08 -25.19
N TRP A 171 6.59 -3.16 -23.96
CA TRP A 171 5.32 -3.81 -23.67
C TRP A 171 4.18 -2.80 -23.88
N VAL A 172 3.35 -3.04 -24.88
CA VAL A 172 2.23 -2.18 -25.26
C VAL A 172 0.91 -2.90 -24.98
N GLY A 173 0.05 -2.32 -24.16
CA GLY A 173 -1.29 -2.85 -23.87
C GLY A 173 -2.32 -2.38 -24.89
N ASN A 174 -3.12 -3.31 -25.43
CA ASN A 174 -4.26 -3.03 -26.30
C ASN A 174 -5.59 -3.48 -25.66
N GLU A 175 -6.66 -3.55 -26.47
CA GLU A 175 -8.03 -3.92 -26.05
C GLU A 175 -8.15 -5.34 -25.46
N ASP A 176 -7.26 -6.27 -25.79
CA ASP A 176 -7.34 -7.67 -25.34
C ASP A 176 -6.20 -8.03 -24.37
N ARG A 177 -4.96 -7.67 -24.70
CA ARG A 177 -3.77 -8.12 -23.98
C ARG A 177 -2.57 -7.17 -24.10
N GLN A 178 -1.48 -7.52 -23.43
CA GLN A 178 -0.18 -6.91 -23.71
C GLN A 178 0.47 -7.57 -24.92
N GLU A 179 1.18 -6.76 -25.69
CA GLU A 179 1.92 -7.15 -26.87
C GLU A 179 3.35 -6.63 -26.77
N PHE A 180 4.31 -7.40 -27.30
CA PHE A 180 5.69 -6.95 -27.43
C PHE A 180 5.85 -6.23 -28.76
N TRP A 181 6.32 -5.00 -28.71
CA TRP A 181 6.58 -4.16 -29.87
C TRP A 181 8.06 -3.81 -29.97
N ARG A 182 8.51 -3.54 -31.20
CA ARG A 182 9.78 -2.87 -31.43
C ARG A 182 9.60 -1.61 -32.28
N PHE A 183 10.31 -0.55 -31.96
CA PHE A 183 10.31 0.73 -32.67
C PHE A 183 11.73 1.06 -33.13
N PRO A 184 11.94 1.66 -34.32
CA PRO A 184 13.26 2.15 -34.70
C PRO A 184 13.79 3.13 -33.65
N VAL A 185 15.05 2.98 -33.22
CA VAL A 185 15.64 3.78 -32.13
C VAL A 185 15.55 5.29 -32.39
N ASP A 186 15.57 5.70 -33.65
CA ASP A 186 15.50 7.10 -34.08
C ASP A 186 14.08 7.70 -34.06
N GLY A 187 13.08 6.91 -33.67
CA GLY A 187 11.67 7.29 -33.62
C GLY A 187 11.00 7.37 -35.00
N SER A 188 11.63 6.84 -36.06
CA SER A 188 11.01 6.77 -37.38
C SER A 188 10.00 5.61 -37.48
N GLY A 189 8.94 5.77 -38.28
CA GLY A 189 7.95 4.70 -38.53
C GLY A 189 6.91 4.49 -37.42
N GLU A 190 6.06 3.47 -37.59
CA GLU A 190 4.86 3.20 -36.76
C GLU A 190 5.02 2.04 -35.76
N GLY A 191 6.26 1.56 -35.54
CA GLY A 191 6.53 0.38 -34.72
C GLY A 191 6.10 -0.94 -35.35
N GLU A 192 6.63 -2.05 -34.85
CA GLU A 192 6.37 -3.39 -35.35
C GLU A 192 6.01 -4.34 -34.20
N ARG A 193 4.81 -4.93 -34.27
CA ARG A 193 4.38 -5.96 -33.31
C ARG A 193 5.15 -7.27 -33.52
N ARG A 194 5.76 -7.79 -32.46
CA ARG A 194 6.60 -9.00 -32.49
C ARG A 194 6.05 -10.18 -31.70
N LEU A 195 5.29 -9.93 -30.63
CA LEU A 195 4.58 -10.96 -29.88
C LEU A 195 3.18 -10.47 -29.52
N SER A 196 2.15 -11.22 -29.88
CA SER A 196 0.75 -10.81 -29.72
C SER A 196 -0.16 -11.89 -29.14
N ASN A 197 0.39 -13.03 -28.75
CA ASN A 197 -0.38 -14.20 -28.31
C ASN A 197 0.16 -14.78 -27.00
N HIS A 198 0.93 -13.98 -26.24
CA HIS A 198 1.27 -14.33 -24.87
C HIS A 198 -0.01 -14.34 -24.02
N ASP A 199 -0.12 -15.32 -23.13
CA ASP A 199 -1.34 -15.67 -22.38
C ASP A 199 -1.32 -15.19 -20.92
N ALA A 200 -0.25 -14.53 -20.50
CA ALA A 200 -0.11 -13.93 -19.18
C ALA A 200 0.31 -12.46 -19.28
N PHE A 201 0.17 -11.72 -18.20
CA PHE A 201 0.73 -10.38 -18.07
C PHE A 201 2.26 -10.48 -17.92
N ALA A 202 3.01 -9.76 -18.75
CA ALA A 202 4.47 -9.69 -18.66
C ALA A 202 4.89 -8.50 -17.80
N TRP A 203 5.89 -8.72 -16.94
CA TRP A 203 6.33 -7.73 -15.96
C TRP A 203 7.33 -6.74 -16.54
N ASP A 204 8.54 -7.20 -16.85
CA ASP A 204 9.68 -6.36 -17.25
C ASP A 204 10.24 -6.79 -18.61
N ILE A 205 11.19 -6.01 -19.15
CA ILE A 205 12.02 -6.40 -20.30
C ILE A 205 13.48 -6.45 -19.85
N VAL A 206 14.07 -7.64 -19.85
CA VAL A 206 15.47 -7.84 -19.48
C VAL A 206 16.27 -8.17 -20.73
N LEU A 207 17.28 -7.37 -21.04
CA LEU A 207 18.17 -7.62 -22.18
C LEU A 207 19.20 -8.69 -21.83
N VAL A 208 19.50 -9.57 -22.78
CA VAL A 208 20.66 -10.45 -22.70
C VAL A 208 21.84 -9.75 -23.40
N PRO A 209 22.98 -9.54 -22.73
CA PRO A 209 24.18 -8.95 -23.35
C PRO A 209 24.62 -9.71 -24.59
N ASP A 210 25.18 -8.99 -25.58
CA ASP A 210 25.72 -9.52 -26.85
C ASP A 210 24.79 -10.49 -27.60
N SER A 211 23.48 -10.37 -27.38
CA SER A 211 22.49 -11.33 -27.82
C SER A 211 21.19 -10.66 -28.26
N PRO A 212 20.52 -11.15 -29.32
CA PRO A 212 19.22 -10.63 -29.74
C PRO A 212 18.06 -11.13 -28.87
N TRP A 213 18.34 -11.89 -27.80
CA TRP A 213 17.33 -12.44 -26.91
C TRP A 213 16.97 -11.45 -25.81
N VAL A 214 15.71 -11.52 -25.38
CA VAL A 214 15.22 -10.84 -24.17
C VAL A 214 14.61 -11.86 -23.23
N VAL A 215 14.70 -11.58 -21.94
CA VAL A 215 14.09 -12.36 -20.86
C VAL A 215 12.99 -11.53 -20.22
N PHE A 216 11.88 -12.16 -19.83
CA PHE A 216 10.85 -11.49 -19.04
C PHE A 216 10.11 -12.47 -18.14
N PRO A 217 9.81 -12.09 -16.88
CA PRO A 217 8.90 -12.83 -16.05
C PRO A 217 7.44 -12.50 -16.38
N ASP A 218 6.54 -13.43 -16.09
CA ASP A 218 5.10 -13.24 -16.26
C ASP A 218 4.27 -13.65 -15.03
N LYS A 219 3.01 -13.19 -15.02
CA LYS A 219 2.04 -13.40 -13.94
C LYS A 219 1.64 -14.87 -13.73
N ALA A 220 1.96 -15.77 -14.66
CA ALA A 220 1.78 -17.21 -14.48
C ALA A 220 2.96 -17.85 -13.71
N GLY A 221 3.90 -17.03 -13.21
CA GLY A 221 5.08 -17.44 -12.49
C GLY A 221 6.15 -18.05 -13.39
N ARG A 222 6.14 -17.75 -14.69
CA ARG A 222 7.10 -18.28 -15.67
C ARG A 222 8.19 -17.25 -15.94
N LEU A 223 9.39 -17.73 -16.26
CA LEU A 223 10.46 -16.96 -16.85
C LEU A 223 10.56 -17.32 -18.33
N MET A 224 10.33 -16.34 -19.19
CA MET A 224 10.25 -16.50 -20.63
C MET A 224 11.48 -15.91 -21.31
N MET A 225 11.95 -16.56 -22.37
CA MET A 225 13.00 -16.05 -23.26
C MET A 225 12.43 -15.88 -24.66
N PHE A 226 12.62 -14.70 -25.26
CA PHE A 226 12.01 -14.31 -26.52
C PHE A 226 13.03 -13.69 -27.48
N HIS A 227 12.94 -14.05 -28.77
CA HIS A 227 13.77 -13.51 -29.83
C HIS A 227 12.93 -12.59 -30.73
N PRO A 228 13.03 -11.24 -30.61
CA PRO A 228 12.14 -10.30 -31.28
C PRO A 228 12.15 -10.37 -32.80
N SER A 229 13.30 -10.67 -33.42
CA SER A 229 13.40 -10.77 -34.89
C SER A 229 12.80 -12.06 -35.48
N THR A 230 12.88 -13.20 -34.77
CA THR A 230 12.40 -14.50 -35.28
C THR A 230 11.01 -14.87 -34.75
N GLY A 231 10.59 -14.28 -33.64
CA GLY A 231 9.35 -14.63 -32.94
C GLY A 231 9.46 -15.91 -32.10
N MET A 232 10.65 -16.48 -31.94
CA MET A 232 10.84 -17.67 -31.10
C MET A 232 10.67 -17.30 -29.63
N ILE A 233 9.88 -18.08 -28.90
CA ILE A 233 9.63 -17.92 -27.47
C ILE A 233 9.74 -19.27 -26.77
N MET A 234 10.30 -19.29 -25.57
CA MET A 234 10.41 -20.48 -24.73
C MET A 234 10.33 -20.15 -23.25
N GLU A 235 9.73 -21.04 -22.46
CA GLU A 235 9.79 -21.02 -20.99
C GLU A 235 11.14 -21.61 -20.58
N ILE A 236 11.93 -20.86 -19.81
CA ILE A 236 13.26 -21.29 -19.33
C ILE A 236 13.25 -21.63 -17.84
N ASP A 237 12.30 -21.08 -17.08
CA ASP A 237 12.08 -21.42 -15.67
C ASP A 237 10.61 -21.16 -15.25
N LYS A 238 10.23 -21.71 -14.08
CA LYS A 238 8.95 -21.47 -13.43
C LYS A 238 9.11 -21.50 -11.90
N THR A 239 8.59 -20.47 -11.23
CA THR A 239 8.67 -20.35 -9.77
C THR A 239 7.69 -21.30 -9.08
N GLU A 240 8.11 -21.85 -7.94
CA GLU A 240 7.23 -22.58 -7.01
C GLU A 240 6.76 -21.67 -5.86
N SER A 241 7.12 -20.38 -5.91
CA SER A 241 6.79 -19.41 -4.87
C SER A 241 5.29 -19.11 -4.79
N SER A 242 4.82 -18.69 -3.62
CA SER A 242 3.52 -18.01 -3.47
C SER A 242 3.47 -16.62 -4.12
N ASN A 243 4.64 -16.05 -4.48
CA ASN A 243 4.76 -14.83 -5.26
C ASN A 243 4.71 -15.12 -6.77
N ASP A 244 3.75 -14.49 -7.45
CA ASP A 244 3.52 -14.59 -8.90
C ASP A 244 4.36 -13.61 -9.74
N ASN A 245 5.15 -12.75 -9.08
CA ASN A 245 6.29 -12.05 -9.66
C ASN A 245 7.58 -12.56 -9.01
N GLY A 246 7.83 -13.87 -9.15
CA GLY A 246 8.86 -14.59 -8.41
C GLY A 246 10.26 -14.60 -9.05
N PHE A 247 10.51 -13.78 -10.07
CA PHE A 247 11.84 -13.63 -10.67
C PHE A 247 12.18 -12.16 -10.80
N ASP A 248 13.34 -11.76 -10.27
CA ASP A 248 13.83 -10.39 -10.27
C ASP A 248 15.38 -10.40 -10.17
N ASN A 249 16.00 -9.21 -10.25
CA ASN A 249 17.43 -8.98 -10.07
C ASN A 249 18.32 -9.86 -10.96
N PHE A 250 18.12 -9.76 -12.27
CA PHE A 250 18.91 -10.51 -13.25
C PHE A 250 20.31 -9.91 -13.40
N SER A 251 21.32 -10.78 -13.42
CA SER A 251 22.70 -10.41 -13.74
C SER A 251 23.29 -11.38 -14.75
N PHE A 252 24.02 -10.85 -15.73
CA PHE A 252 24.59 -11.63 -16.83
C PHE A 252 26.12 -11.56 -16.85
N THR A 253 26.78 -12.57 -17.40
CA THR A 253 28.16 -12.44 -17.89
C THR A 253 28.22 -11.50 -19.11
N SER A 254 29.40 -10.96 -19.43
CA SER A 254 29.58 -10.01 -20.54
C SER A 254 29.13 -10.60 -21.88
N ASP A 255 29.41 -11.87 -22.12
CA ASP A 255 29.01 -12.65 -23.30
C ASP A 255 27.52 -13.07 -23.31
N GLY A 256 26.77 -12.73 -22.27
CA GLY A 256 25.36 -13.08 -22.11
C GLY A 256 25.07 -14.58 -21.91
N ARG A 257 26.09 -15.43 -21.75
CA ARG A 257 25.91 -16.89 -21.66
C ARG A 257 25.25 -17.32 -20.35
N TYR A 258 25.69 -16.76 -19.23
CA TYR A 258 25.20 -17.13 -17.90
C TYR A 258 24.34 -16.02 -17.32
N MET A 259 23.18 -16.40 -16.80
CA MET A 259 22.23 -15.51 -16.14
C MET A 259 22.08 -15.94 -14.67
N ALA A 260 22.53 -15.12 -13.73
CA ALA A 260 22.18 -15.25 -12.31
C ALA A 260 20.87 -14.53 -12.01
N TYR A 261 20.04 -15.15 -11.18
CA TYR A 261 18.74 -14.61 -10.79
C TYR A 261 18.26 -15.29 -9.51
N GLU A 262 17.22 -14.71 -8.93
CA GLU A 262 16.58 -15.23 -7.73
C GLU A 262 15.58 -16.34 -8.05
N ILE A 263 15.60 -17.39 -7.23
CA ILE A 263 14.57 -18.42 -7.16
C ILE A 263 14.13 -18.62 -5.71
N TYR A 264 13.05 -19.35 -5.49
CA TYR A 264 12.51 -19.59 -4.15
C TYR A 264 12.38 -21.09 -3.90
N ASP A 265 12.72 -21.52 -2.68
CA ASP A 265 12.47 -22.90 -2.25
C ASP A 265 11.00 -23.10 -1.83
N ALA A 266 10.63 -24.33 -1.47
CA ALA A 266 9.28 -24.68 -1.05
C ALA A 266 8.79 -23.99 0.26
N ARG A 267 9.64 -23.18 0.90
CA ARG A 267 9.33 -22.39 2.09
C ARG A 267 9.31 -20.88 1.78
N ASP A 268 9.35 -20.51 0.49
CA ASP A 268 9.50 -19.14 0.01
C ASP A 268 10.79 -18.45 0.49
N ILE A 269 11.88 -19.21 0.67
CA ILE A 269 13.19 -18.63 0.97
C ILE A 269 13.96 -18.40 -0.33
N ALA A 270 14.34 -17.14 -0.58
CA ALA A 270 15.12 -16.74 -1.74
C ALA A 270 16.50 -17.45 -1.79
N GLN A 271 16.87 -17.92 -2.97
CA GLN A 271 18.15 -18.53 -3.31
C GLN A 271 18.65 -17.96 -4.64
N ILE A 272 19.96 -18.03 -4.86
CA ILE A 272 20.56 -17.66 -6.14
C ILE A 272 20.73 -18.89 -7.01
N ALA A 273 20.28 -18.80 -8.25
CA ALA A 273 20.56 -19.76 -9.31
C ALA A 273 21.28 -19.08 -10.47
N VAL A 274 22.01 -19.90 -11.24
CA VAL A 274 22.59 -19.51 -12.52
C VAL A 274 22.01 -20.42 -13.61
N TYR A 275 21.50 -19.81 -14.67
CA TYR A 275 21.07 -20.49 -15.88
C TYR A 275 22.12 -20.31 -16.97
N ASP A 276 22.59 -21.42 -17.52
CA ASP A 276 23.43 -21.44 -18.71
C ASP A 276 22.54 -21.50 -19.96
N ILE A 277 22.52 -20.41 -20.73
CA ILE A 277 21.67 -20.26 -21.92
C ILE A 277 22.06 -21.25 -23.02
N GLU A 278 23.34 -21.59 -23.16
CA GLU A 278 23.81 -22.51 -24.19
C GLU A 278 23.39 -23.96 -23.88
N SER A 279 23.62 -24.41 -22.65
CA SER A 279 23.29 -25.79 -22.24
C SER A 279 21.83 -25.96 -21.79
N GLN A 280 21.12 -24.86 -21.56
CA GLN A 280 19.76 -24.80 -21.01
C GLN A 280 19.66 -25.50 -19.66
N THR A 281 20.68 -25.31 -18.81
CA THR A 281 20.73 -25.92 -17.48
C THR A 281 20.76 -24.87 -16.39
N ARG A 282 19.97 -25.12 -15.34
CA ARG A 282 19.94 -24.31 -14.13
C ARG A 282 20.74 -24.98 -13.03
N THR A 283 21.62 -24.22 -12.38
CA THR A 283 22.37 -24.64 -11.19
C THR A 283 22.05 -23.71 -10.02
N VAL A 284 21.57 -24.28 -8.91
CA VAL A 284 21.31 -23.52 -7.67
C VAL A 284 22.60 -23.41 -6.86
N LEU A 285 22.98 -22.20 -6.48
CA LEU A 285 24.29 -21.91 -5.88
C LEU A 285 24.23 -21.65 -4.37
N THR A 286 23.12 -21.17 -3.83
CA THR A 286 22.93 -20.98 -2.38
C THR A 286 21.92 -21.97 -1.84
N ASP A 287 22.07 -22.37 -0.58
CA ASP A 287 21.04 -23.16 0.10
C ASP A 287 19.91 -22.26 0.66
N GLY A 288 18.80 -22.86 1.06
CA GLY A 288 17.67 -22.16 1.68
C GLY A 288 17.85 -21.96 3.19
N ARG A 289 19.09 -21.94 3.74
CA ARG A 289 19.30 -21.69 5.17
C ARG A 289 19.13 -20.21 5.50
N PHE A 290 19.54 -19.34 4.58
CA PHE A 290 19.40 -17.89 4.68
C PHE A 290 18.88 -17.34 3.35
N PRO A 291 17.97 -16.35 3.36
CA PRO A 291 17.60 -15.65 2.14
C PRO A 291 18.84 -15.10 1.46
N SER A 292 19.01 -15.39 0.18
CA SER A 292 20.10 -14.90 -0.67
C SER A 292 19.49 -14.34 -1.95
N TYR A 293 19.78 -13.08 -2.26
CA TYR A 293 19.07 -12.28 -3.26
C TYR A 293 19.99 -11.19 -3.85
N SER A 294 19.51 -10.43 -4.84
CA SER A 294 20.25 -9.43 -5.61
C SER A 294 21.62 -9.92 -6.11
N PRO A 295 21.68 -10.92 -7.01
CA PRO A 295 22.93 -11.41 -7.55
C PRO A 295 23.58 -10.42 -8.54
N ALA A 296 24.92 -10.40 -8.56
CA ALA A 296 25.74 -9.62 -9.48
C ALA A 296 27.00 -10.42 -9.88
N ILE A 297 27.01 -10.96 -11.10
CA ILE A 297 28.15 -11.69 -11.67
C ILE A 297 29.17 -10.68 -12.20
N ALA A 298 30.45 -10.85 -11.86
CA ALA A 298 31.56 -10.09 -12.45
C ALA A 298 31.64 -10.31 -13.98
N GLU A 299 32.15 -9.33 -14.73
CA GLU A 299 32.19 -9.39 -16.21
C GLU A 299 32.99 -10.59 -16.73
N ASP A 300 34.08 -10.94 -16.03
CA ASP A 300 34.93 -12.09 -16.32
C ASP A 300 34.34 -13.44 -15.84
N GLY A 301 33.20 -13.41 -15.16
CA GLY A 301 32.55 -14.59 -14.58
C GLY A 301 33.32 -15.25 -13.43
N SER A 302 34.37 -14.62 -12.89
CA SER A 302 35.21 -15.19 -11.83
C SER A 302 34.53 -15.19 -10.46
N TRP A 303 33.66 -14.20 -10.23
CA TRP A 303 32.94 -14.00 -8.98
C TRP A 303 31.45 -13.74 -9.20
N LEU A 304 30.61 -14.26 -8.30
CA LEU A 304 29.20 -13.89 -8.17
C LEU A 304 28.97 -13.27 -6.79
N TYR A 305 28.72 -11.97 -6.77
CA TYR A 305 28.33 -11.23 -5.57
C TYR A 305 26.83 -11.33 -5.34
N PHE A 306 26.39 -11.28 -4.08
CA PHE A 306 24.98 -11.30 -3.72
C PHE A 306 24.76 -10.75 -2.31
N LEU A 307 23.53 -10.35 -2.01
CA LEU A 307 23.10 -9.97 -0.67
C LEU A 307 22.51 -11.18 0.06
N SER A 308 22.74 -11.27 1.37
CA SER A 308 22.09 -12.32 2.17
C SER A 308 21.81 -11.86 3.59
N SER A 309 20.59 -12.12 4.06
CA SER A 309 20.12 -11.74 5.39
C SER A 309 20.66 -12.67 6.48
N ARG A 310 21.96 -12.55 6.77
CA ARG A 310 22.71 -13.39 7.73
C ARG A 310 23.11 -12.67 9.01
N ASN A 311 22.89 -11.37 9.10
CA ASN A 311 23.12 -10.62 10.33
C ASN A 311 21.89 -10.74 11.25
N TYR A 312 22.11 -11.28 12.45
CA TYR A 312 21.08 -11.45 13.48
C TYR A 312 21.51 -10.69 14.74
N ASP A 313 21.45 -9.36 14.67
CA ASP A 313 21.71 -8.47 15.80
C ASP A 313 20.38 -7.93 16.36
N PRO A 314 19.89 -8.43 17.51
CA PRO A 314 18.60 -8.03 18.06
C PRO A 314 18.66 -6.65 18.72
N ASN A 315 17.72 -5.78 18.36
CA ASN A 315 17.45 -4.51 19.02
C ASN A 315 15.94 -4.40 19.35
N PRO A 316 15.54 -4.16 20.61
CA PRO A 316 16.38 -3.99 21.79
C PRO A 316 17.09 -5.28 22.20
N GLY A 317 18.29 -5.12 22.77
CA GLY A 317 19.05 -6.23 23.34
C GLY A 317 18.39 -6.86 24.57
N SER A 318 19.07 -7.85 25.17
CA SER A 318 18.55 -8.59 26.32
C SER A 318 18.26 -7.70 27.53
N PRO A 319 17.16 -7.90 28.28
CA PRO A 319 16.09 -8.89 28.07
C PRO A 319 14.82 -8.26 27.48
N TRP A 320 14.84 -7.81 26.22
CA TRP A 320 13.67 -7.38 25.41
C TRP A 320 13.28 -5.89 25.46
N GLY A 321 14.10 -5.04 26.10
CA GLY A 321 13.91 -3.58 26.10
C GLY A 321 12.65 -3.08 26.83
N ASP A 322 12.23 -1.86 26.48
CA ASP A 322 10.99 -1.28 26.99
C ASP A 322 9.76 -2.01 26.41
N ARG A 323 8.74 -2.22 27.26
CA ARG A 323 7.43 -2.74 26.85
C ARG A 323 7.44 -4.09 26.11
N ASN A 324 8.50 -4.91 26.22
CA ASN A 324 8.56 -6.25 25.60
C ASN A 324 7.95 -6.32 24.18
N MET A 325 8.31 -5.37 23.31
CA MET A 325 7.75 -5.25 21.96
C MET A 325 8.25 -6.34 20.99
N GLY A 326 9.08 -7.26 21.50
CA GLY A 326 9.79 -8.27 20.74
C GLY A 326 11.14 -7.76 20.23
N PRO A 327 12.07 -8.67 19.92
CA PRO A 327 13.32 -8.29 19.26
C PRO A 327 13.02 -7.89 17.80
N ALA A 328 13.50 -6.72 17.38
CA ALA A 328 13.65 -6.40 15.97
C ALA A 328 15.07 -6.75 15.52
N PHE A 329 15.22 -7.18 14.28
CA PHE A 329 16.52 -7.43 13.66
C PHE A 329 16.65 -6.44 12.52
N ASN A 330 17.19 -5.27 12.81
CA ASN A 330 17.54 -4.30 11.78
C ASN A 330 18.86 -4.72 11.13
N ASP A 331 19.14 -4.15 9.97
CA ASP A 331 20.44 -4.27 9.29
C ASP A 331 20.80 -5.73 9.06
N ARG A 332 19.86 -6.50 8.50
CA ARG A 332 19.99 -7.96 8.37
C ARG A 332 20.99 -8.38 7.30
N ASP A 333 21.33 -7.47 6.40
CA ASP A 333 21.89 -7.81 5.10
C ASP A 333 23.40 -7.56 5.09
N LEU A 334 24.11 -8.54 4.53
CA LEU A 334 25.55 -8.53 4.32
C LEU A 334 25.83 -8.87 2.85
N VAL A 335 26.98 -8.42 2.36
CA VAL A 335 27.44 -8.70 1.00
C VAL A 335 28.34 -9.94 1.00
N TYR A 336 28.01 -10.92 0.18
CA TYR A 336 28.73 -12.17 0.00
C TYR A 336 29.18 -12.34 -1.45
N ALA A 337 30.15 -13.22 -1.66
CA ALA A 337 30.63 -13.61 -2.98
C ALA A 337 30.84 -15.13 -3.07
N LEU A 338 30.48 -15.72 -4.20
CA LEU A 338 30.83 -17.09 -4.56
C LEU A 338 31.95 -17.06 -5.60
N GLN A 339 33.02 -17.81 -5.34
CA GLN A 339 34.13 -17.96 -6.27
C GLN A 339 33.74 -18.95 -7.38
N LEU A 340 33.57 -18.43 -8.59
CA LEU A 340 33.15 -19.20 -9.77
C LEU A 340 34.34 -19.72 -10.57
N ASP A 341 35.45 -18.98 -10.60
CA ASP A 341 36.76 -19.46 -11.02
C ASP A 341 37.62 -19.82 -9.79
N PRO A 342 37.95 -21.10 -9.54
CA PRO A 342 38.77 -21.52 -8.41
C PRO A 342 40.16 -20.90 -8.32
N GLU A 343 40.70 -20.39 -9.43
CA GLU A 343 42.02 -19.76 -9.48
C GLU A 343 41.97 -18.24 -9.25
N ALA A 344 40.77 -17.63 -9.25
CA ALA A 344 40.63 -16.19 -9.07
C ALA A 344 40.83 -15.76 -7.61
N ASP A 345 41.66 -14.76 -7.37
CA ASP A 345 41.85 -14.16 -6.05
C ASP A 345 40.60 -13.42 -5.57
N PHE A 346 40.32 -13.47 -4.25
CA PHE A 346 39.19 -12.74 -3.69
C PHE A 346 39.51 -11.24 -3.60
N PRO A 347 38.77 -10.32 -4.25
CA PRO A 347 39.16 -8.92 -4.37
C PRO A 347 39.18 -8.11 -3.05
N PHE A 348 38.84 -8.74 -1.93
CA PHE A 348 38.86 -8.15 -0.59
C PHE A 348 39.69 -8.97 0.40
N GLN A 349 40.48 -9.93 -0.08
CA GLN A 349 41.40 -10.66 0.79
C GLN A 349 42.50 -9.72 1.29
N ARG A 350 42.95 -9.92 2.53
CA ARG A 350 44.06 -9.11 3.05
C ARG A 350 45.34 -9.51 2.30
N PRO A 351 46.15 -8.55 1.83
CA PRO A 351 47.46 -8.86 1.26
C PRO A 351 48.30 -9.69 2.24
N ASP A 352 48.93 -10.74 1.73
CA ASP A 352 49.88 -11.58 2.46
C ASP A 352 51.18 -11.78 1.67
N GLU A 353 52.16 -12.47 2.26
CA GLU A 353 53.47 -12.66 1.64
C GLU A 353 53.47 -13.47 0.33
N LEU A 354 52.37 -14.15 -0.01
CA LEU A 354 52.24 -14.92 -1.24
C LEU A 354 51.70 -14.06 -2.40
N MET A 355 51.11 -12.90 -2.11
CA MET A 355 50.63 -11.92 -3.09
C MET A 355 51.69 -10.88 -3.45
N LEU A 356 52.83 -10.84 -2.75
CA LEU A 356 53.88 -9.82 -2.94
C LEU A 356 54.82 -10.09 -4.15
N ASP A 357 54.70 -11.25 -4.82
CA ASP A 357 55.61 -11.64 -5.92
C ASP A 357 55.11 -11.19 -7.31
N THR A 358 53.99 -10.46 -7.39
CA THR A 358 53.40 -9.97 -8.66
C THR A 358 53.64 -8.48 -8.94
N GLU A 359 54.20 -7.70 -8.01
CA GLU A 359 54.36 -6.24 -8.19
C GLU A 359 55.66 -5.81 -8.92
N ASP A 360 56.64 -6.69 -9.13
CA ASP A 360 57.98 -6.31 -9.65
C ASP A 360 58.30 -6.75 -11.09
N GLU A 361 57.37 -7.33 -11.87
CA GLU A 361 57.66 -7.78 -13.27
C GLU A 361 56.69 -7.35 -14.40
N ASP A 362 55.68 -6.50 -14.19
CA ASP A 362 54.79 -6.03 -15.28
C ASP A 362 54.69 -4.49 -15.41
N GLU A 363 55.83 -3.79 -15.39
CA GLU A 363 55.99 -2.56 -16.19
C GLU A 363 56.54 -2.98 -17.56
N ASP A 364 55.77 -2.72 -18.63
CA ASP A 364 56.05 -3.02 -20.06
C ASP A 364 55.65 -4.42 -20.59
N LYS A 365 54.35 -4.75 -20.55
CA LYS A 365 53.73 -5.58 -21.61
C LYS A 365 52.61 -4.81 -22.30
N ASP A 366 52.79 -4.64 -23.59
CA ASP A 366 51.78 -4.17 -24.53
C ASP A 366 50.46 -4.93 -24.32
N GLU A 367 49.33 -4.21 -24.41
CA GLU A 367 47.98 -4.74 -24.54
C GLU A 367 47.89 -5.62 -25.81
N ASP A 368 48.34 -6.86 -25.73
CA ASP A 368 47.96 -7.89 -26.68
C ASP A 368 46.51 -8.29 -26.32
N GLU A 369 45.59 -8.01 -27.24
CA GLU A 369 44.20 -8.49 -27.24
C GLU A 369 44.17 -9.97 -26.86
N ALA A 370 43.75 -10.27 -25.62
CA ALA A 370 43.44 -11.62 -25.22
C ALA A 370 42.32 -12.13 -26.13
N GLU A 371 42.58 -13.22 -26.86
CA GLU A 371 41.55 -13.91 -27.63
C GLU A 371 40.38 -14.25 -26.69
N ASP A 372 39.18 -13.87 -27.13
CA ASP A 372 37.88 -14.08 -26.48
C ASP A 372 37.57 -15.58 -26.33
N GLU A 373 38.25 -16.25 -25.38
CA GLU A 373 37.83 -17.55 -24.86
C GLU A 373 36.65 -17.28 -23.91
N GLY A 374 35.42 -17.33 -24.45
CA GLY A 374 34.19 -16.97 -23.73
C GLY A 374 34.07 -17.54 -22.32
N VAL A 375 33.27 -16.88 -21.47
CA VAL A 375 33.22 -17.13 -20.02
C VAL A 375 32.80 -18.57 -19.74
N VAL A 376 33.48 -19.25 -18.80
CA VAL A 376 33.14 -20.60 -18.33
C VAL A 376 33.13 -20.65 -16.81
N ILE A 377 31.96 -20.91 -16.23
CA ILE A 377 31.80 -21.03 -14.77
C ILE A 377 32.09 -22.45 -14.30
N ASN A 378 32.90 -22.60 -13.25
CA ASN A 378 33.08 -23.88 -12.56
C ASN A 378 32.05 -24.07 -11.43
N PHE A 379 30.95 -24.76 -11.74
CA PHE A 379 29.90 -25.07 -10.76
C PHE A 379 30.32 -26.08 -9.68
N ASP A 380 31.32 -26.92 -9.94
CA ASP A 380 31.72 -27.99 -9.01
C ASP A 380 32.28 -27.40 -7.72
N GLY A 381 31.50 -27.52 -6.63
CA GLY A 381 31.87 -26.98 -5.32
C GLY A 381 31.71 -25.47 -5.17
N ALA A 382 31.10 -24.77 -6.15
CA ALA A 382 30.90 -23.31 -6.10
C ALA A 382 30.20 -22.86 -4.81
N SER A 383 29.15 -23.56 -4.39
CA SER A 383 28.40 -23.27 -3.15
C SER A 383 29.24 -23.40 -1.87
N SER A 384 30.39 -24.08 -1.92
CA SER A 384 31.32 -24.21 -0.79
C SER A 384 32.44 -23.16 -0.77
N ARG A 385 32.63 -22.41 -1.87
CA ARG A 385 33.63 -21.33 -1.99
C ARG A 385 33.01 -19.96 -1.70
N LEU A 386 32.37 -19.87 -0.53
CA LEU A 386 31.68 -18.67 -0.07
C LEU A 386 32.61 -17.72 0.68
N TRP A 387 32.57 -16.45 0.29
CA TRP A 387 33.31 -15.35 0.91
C TRP A 387 32.37 -14.25 1.37
N GLN A 388 32.77 -13.52 2.41
CA GLN A 388 32.05 -12.34 2.89
C GLN A 388 32.87 -11.09 2.57
N VAL A 389 32.25 -10.09 1.95
CA VAL A 389 32.86 -8.78 1.75
C VAL A 389 32.92 -8.07 3.12
N PRO A 390 34.08 -7.56 3.56
CA PRO A 390 34.28 -7.14 4.94
C PRO A 390 33.76 -5.69 5.21
N VAL A 391 32.48 -5.46 4.95
CA VAL A 391 31.75 -4.21 5.25
C VAL A 391 30.65 -4.43 6.31
N SER A 392 30.13 -3.34 6.89
CA SER A 392 29.05 -3.41 7.89
C SER A 392 27.75 -3.97 7.30
N ALA A 393 26.94 -4.59 8.16
CA ALA A 393 25.58 -4.95 7.80
C ALA A 393 24.68 -3.71 7.66
N GLY A 394 23.60 -3.83 6.88
CA GLY A 394 22.63 -2.77 6.64
C GLY A 394 21.33 -3.35 6.09
N ASN A 395 20.41 -2.48 5.65
CA ASN A 395 19.21 -2.90 4.91
C ASN A 395 19.47 -2.64 3.43
N TYR A 396 20.05 -3.63 2.78
CA TYR A 396 20.58 -3.50 1.42
C TYR A 396 19.63 -4.12 0.41
N GLY A 397 19.57 -3.53 -0.77
CA GLY A 397 18.94 -4.10 -1.96
C GLY A 397 19.68 -3.64 -3.21
N ASP A 398 19.28 -4.18 -4.36
CA ASP A 398 19.74 -3.74 -5.68
C ASP A 398 21.27 -3.73 -5.78
N LEU A 399 21.91 -4.88 -5.99
CA LEU A 399 23.37 -5.03 -6.04
C LEU A 399 23.85 -5.10 -7.49
N SER A 400 24.96 -4.43 -7.80
CA SER A 400 25.63 -4.53 -9.11
C SER A 400 27.15 -4.47 -8.95
N VAL A 401 27.89 -4.96 -9.94
CA VAL A 401 29.36 -4.98 -9.93
C VAL A 401 29.91 -4.43 -11.24
N THR A 402 30.88 -3.53 -11.15
CA THR A 402 31.73 -3.08 -12.27
C THR A 402 33.13 -3.65 -12.08
N GLY A 403 34.05 -3.43 -13.03
CA GLY A 403 35.46 -3.77 -12.86
C GLY A 403 36.16 -3.08 -11.68
N LYS A 404 35.55 -2.04 -11.06
CA LYS A 404 36.16 -1.29 -9.95
C LYS A 404 35.32 -1.25 -8.67
N TYR A 405 33.99 -1.28 -8.74
CA TYR A 405 33.15 -1.11 -7.56
C TYR A 405 31.99 -2.11 -7.51
N LEU A 406 31.59 -2.49 -6.31
CA LEU A 406 30.23 -2.94 -6.02
C LEU A 406 29.35 -1.71 -5.74
N TYR A 407 28.16 -1.66 -6.34
CA TYR A 407 27.13 -0.67 -6.05
C TYR A 407 25.94 -1.35 -5.37
N LEU A 408 25.33 -0.70 -4.39
CA LEU A 408 24.11 -1.19 -3.74
C LEU A 408 23.22 -0.05 -3.22
N ILE A 409 21.94 -0.31 -2.96
CA ILE A 409 21.04 0.64 -2.27
C ILE A 409 20.95 0.30 -0.79
N GLU A 410 21.20 1.28 0.08
CA GLU A 410 20.87 1.22 1.51
C GLU A 410 19.53 1.95 1.74
N ARG A 411 18.60 1.28 2.42
CA ARG A 411 17.29 1.84 2.79
C ARG A 411 17.22 2.14 4.29
N SER A 412 16.72 3.32 4.64
CA SER A 412 16.44 3.73 6.02
C SER A 412 15.11 4.48 6.07
N GLY A 413 14.06 3.79 6.51
CA GLY A 413 12.70 4.34 6.51
C GLY A 413 12.24 4.69 5.09
N ARG A 414 11.92 5.97 4.85
CA ARG A 414 11.51 6.47 3.52
C ARG A 414 12.69 7.00 2.67
N SER A 415 13.89 6.96 3.20
CA SER A 415 15.10 7.44 2.55
C SER A 415 15.90 6.28 1.95
N ALA A 416 16.51 6.52 0.82
CA ALA A 416 17.43 5.60 0.17
C ALA A 416 18.70 6.33 -0.28
N ALA A 417 19.82 5.63 -0.25
CA ALA A 417 21.10 6.09 -0.75
C ALA A 417 21.80 4.99 -1.53
N ILE A 418 22.48 5.37 -2.62
CA ILE A 418 23.41 4.46 -3.31
C ILE A 418 24.69 4.44 -2.49
N LYS A 419 25.15 3.24 -2.15
CA LYS A 419 26.46 2.96 -1.60
C LYS A 419 27.35 2.35 -2.67
N ARG A 420 28.65 2.47 -2.48
CA ARG A 420 29.64 1.75 -3.27
C ARG A 420 30.76 1.20 -2.39
N ILE A 421 31.40 0.14 -2.87
CA ILE A 421 32.54 -0.52 -2.24
C ILE A 421 33.60 -0.72 -3.32
N GLU A 422 34.81 -0.18 -3.14
CA GLU A 422 35.91 -0.40 -4.09
C GLU A 422 36.40 -1.84 -4.03
N LEU A 423 36.61 -2.48 -5.17
CA LEU A 423 37.26 -3.79 -5.27
C LEU A 423 38.75 -3.61 -4.98
N THR A 424 39.14 -3.76 -3.72
CA THR A 424 40.50 -3.49 -3.25
C THR A 424 40.92 -4.44 -2.13
N TYR A 425 42.20 -4.80 -2.13
CA TYR A 425 42.83 -5.52 -1.04
C TYR A 425 43.09 -4.61 0.20
N ASP A 426 43.07 -3.29 0.02
CA ASP A 426 43.29 -2.30 1.06
C ASP A 426 41.98 -1.85 1.72
N GLU A 427 41.66 -2.45 2.89
CA GLU A 427 40.57 -2.04 3.82
C GLU A 427 39.31 -1.47 3.12
N PRO A 428 38.44 -2.31 2.53
CA PRO A 428 37.29 -1.83 1.78
C PRO A 428 36.28 -1.09 2.68
N GLU A 429 35.80 0.05 2.21
CA GLU A 429 34.82 0.89 2.91
C GLU A 429 33.48 0.93 2.18
N LEU A 430 32.39 1.03 2.95
CA LEU A 430 31.06 1.27 2.42
C LEU A 430 30.82 2.79 2.29
N GLU A 431 31.14 3.34 1.12
CA GLU A 431 31.02 4.76 0.85
C GLU A 431 29.60 5.15 0.42
N THR A 432 29.14 6.33 0.80
CA THR A 432 27.90 6.90 0.22
C THR A 432 28.22 7.57 -1.11
N TYR A 433 27.72 6.99 -2.20
CA TYR A 433 27.85 7.56 -3.54
C TYR A 433 26.94 8.78 -3.72
N THR A 434 25.64 8.63 -3.41
CA THR A 434 24.67 9.74 -3.39
C THR A 434 23.42 9.36 -2.61
N SER A 435 22.64 10.35 -2.16
CA SER A 435 21.42 10.15 -1.35
C SER A 435 20.17 10.71 -2.05
N GLY A 436 18.98 10.36 -1.52
CA GLY A 436 17.70 10.83 -2.06
C GLY A 436 17.32 10.15 -3.38
N VAL A 437 17.74 8.90 -3.54
CA VAL A 437 17.55 8.15 -4.79
C VAL A 437 16.22 7.40 -4.81
N MET A 438 15.71 7.17 -6.02
CA MET A 438 14.63 6.23 -6.30
C MET A 438 15.18 4.85 -6.69
N GLY A 439 16.30 4.83 -7.39
CA GLY A 439 16.96 3.63 -7.89
C GLY A 439 18.19 3.98 -8.72
N TYR A 440 18.89 2.95 -9.19
CA TYR A 440 19.98 3.08 -10.16
C TYR A 440 20.01 1.87 -11.10
N SER A 441 20.70 2.01 -12.23
CA SER A 441 21.05 0.89 -13.11
C SER A 441 22.38 1.15 -13.81
N LEU A 442 23.00 0.11 -14.37
CA LEU A 442 24.24 0.22 -15.14
C LEU A 442 23.97 0.03 -16.63
N SER A 443 24.82 0.65 -17.46
CA SER A 443 24.88 0.37 -18.91
C SER A 443 25.28 -1.08 -19.17
N GLY A 444 25.11 -1.57 -20.41
CA GLY A 444 25.40 -2.96 -20.77
C GLY A 444 26.87 -3.32 -20.55
N ASP A 445 27.76 -2.38 -20.83
CA ASP A 445 29.21 -2.47 -20.57
C ASP A 445 29.61 -2.06 -19.13
N ARG A 446 28.64 -1.71 -18.29
CA ARG A 446 28.79 -1.28 -16.89
C ARG A 446 29.70 -0.08 -16.66
N SER A 447 30.03 0.67 -17.71
CA SER A 447 30.87 1.86 -17.64
C SER A 447 30.12 3.10 -17.16
N THR A 448 28.79 3.12 -17.30
CA THR A 448 27.93 4.24 -16.94
C THR A 448 26.87 3.81 -15.94
N ILE A 449 26.64 4.62 -14.91
CA ILE A 449 25.56 4.48 -13.94
C ILE A 449 24.46 5.51 -14.22
N LEU A 450 23.22 5.04 -14.35
CA LEU A 450 22.01 5.85 -14.27
C LEU A 450 21.60 6.01 -12.81
N VAL A 451 21.49 7.24 -12.33
CA VAL A 451 20.95 7.56 -11.00
C VAL A 451 19.61 8.27 -11.16
N ALA A 452 18.53 7.70 -10.64
CA ALA A 452 17.24 8.38 -10.53
C ALA A 452 17.09 8.98 -9.13
N LYS A 453 16.86 10.29 -9.04
CA LYS A 453 16.64 11.00 -7.76
C LYS A 453 15.20 11.43 -7.59
N ARG A 454 14.76 11.42 -6.33
CA ARG A 454 13.46 11.91 -5.89
C ARG A 454 13.50 13.43 -5.75
N GLY A 455 12.47 14.10 -6.25
CA GLY A 455 12.18 15.52 -6.06
C GLY A 455 10.69 15.77 -6.25
N ASP A 456 10.30 17.04 -6.38
CA ASP A 456 8.96 17.39 -6.87
C ASP A 456 8.74 16.75 -8.25
N GLN A 457 9.78 16.79 -9.09
CA GLN A 457 9.95 15.93 -10.25
C GLN A 457 11.12 14.97 -10.08
N PRO A 458 10.99 13.71 -10.53
CA PRO A 458 12.13 12.83 -10.71
C PRO A 458 13.17 13.45 -11.67
N SER A 459 14.44 13.30 -11.32
CA SER A 459 15.58 13.74 -12.14
C SER A 459 16.53 12.57 -12.38
N PHE A 460 17.14 12.50 -13.56
CA PHE A 460 17.98 11.38 -13.99
C PHE A 460 19.38 11.85 -14.36
N PHE A 461 20.38 11.10 -13.90
CA PHE A 461 21.79 11.43 -14.15
C PHE A 461 22.52 10.24 -14.75
N LEU A 462 23.31 10.49 -15.79
CA LEU A 462 24.25 9.51 -16.36
C LEU A 462 25.67 9.92 -15.95
N VAL A 463 26.36 9.03 -15.25
CA VAL A 463 27.69 9.29 -14.68
C VAL A 463 28.61 8.11 -14.98
N ASP A 464 29.88 8.38 -15.24
CA ASP A 464 30.92 7.34 -15.30
C ASP A 464 30.94 6.55 -13.97
N ALA A 465 30.75 5.24 -14.06
CA ALA A 465 30.62 4.35 -12.91
C ALA A 465 31.94 4.15 -12.14
N ALA A 466 33.09 4.55 -12.70
CA ALA A 466 34.37 4.56 -11.99
C ALA A 466 34.60 5.86 -11.19
N GLN A 467 33.82 6.91 -11.44
CA GLN A 467 33.96 8.22 -10.80
C GLN A 467 33.01 8.38 -9.61
N GLY A 468 33.23 9.41 -8.79
CA GLY A 468 32.29 9.81 -7.73
C GLY A 468 31.09 10.58 -8.30
N PHE A 469 29.96 10.58 -7.59
CA PHE A 469 28.80 11.36 -8.01
C PHE A 469 29.16 12.86 -8.03
N PRO A 470 28.91 13.58 -9.14
CA PRO A 470 29.39 14.94 -9.29
C PRO A 470 28.68 15.91 -8.32
N THR A 471 29.41 16.92 -7.86
CA THR A 471 28.84 17.99 -7.02
C THR A 471 28.06 19.01 -7.83
N ASP A 472 28.46 19.25 -9.08
CA ASP A 472 27.70 19.99 -10.10
C ASP A 472 27.11 18.97 -11.07
N THR A 473 25.79 18.77 -11.00
CA THR A 473 25.09 17.74 -11.76
C THR A 473 24.68 18.19 -13.16
N GLY A 474 24.85 19.47 -13.51
CA GLY A 474 24.26 20.04 -14.73
C GLY A 474 24.70 19.36 -16.04
N SER A 475 25.94 18.87 -16.11
CA SER A 475 26.44 18.14 -17.29
C SER A 475 26.10 16.64 -17.31
N ALA A 476 25.70 16.10 -16.16
CA ALA A 476 25.32 14.69 -16.00
C ALA A 476 23.80 14.50 -16.03
N GLU A 477 23.01 15.57 -15.96
CA GLU A 477 21.55 15.51 -15.95
C GLU A 477 20.98 15.29 -17.36
N VAL A 478 20.04 14.36 -17.46
CA VAL A 478 19.30 14.07 -18.69
C VAL A 478 18.19 15.09 -18.86
N ASN A 479 18.13 15.74 -20.02
CA ASN A 479 17.16 16.81 -20.25
C ASN A 479 15.76 16.25 -20.61
N LEU A 480 14.86 16.30 -19.62
CA LEU A 480 13.43 15.99 -19.76
C LEU A 480 12.51 17.16 -19.38
N SER A 481 13.09 18.30 -19.00
CA SER A 481 12.37 19.45 -18.42
C SER A 481 11.38 20.12 -19.38
N ASP A 482 11.57 19.94 -20.69
CA ASP A 482 10.71 20.45 -21.76
C ASP A 482 9.78 19.38 -22.33
N TRP A 483 9.75 18.17 -21.76
CA TRP A 483 8.85 17.11 -22.21
C TRP A 483 7.42 17.42 -21.80
N LYS A 484 6.55 17.50 -22.80
CA LYS A 484 5.10 17.67 -22.62
C LYS A 484 4.37 16.63 -23.41
N LEU A 485 3.28 16.11 -22.86
CA LEU A 485 2.45 15.12 -23.54
C LEU A 485 1.15 15.73 -24.01
N ARG A 486 0.79 15.45 -25.26
CA ARG A 486 -0.51 15.79 -25.80
C ARG A 486 -1.49 14.68 -25.45
N ILE A 487 -2.47 15.00 -24.62
CA ILE A 487 -3.48 14.06 -24.14
C ILE A 487 -4.81 14.36 -24.82
N ASN A 488 -5.37 13.35 -25.49
CA ASN A 488 -6.76 13.32 -25.89
C ASN A 488 -7.55 12.53 -24.82
N PRO A 489 -8.37 13.20 -23.99
CA PRO A 489 -9.10 12.53 -22.91
C PRO A 489 -10.01 11.40 -23.39
N ASP A 490 -10.69 11.55 -24.53
CA ASP A 490 -11.61 10.52 -25.04
C ASP A 490 -10.85 9.22 -25.36
N ASP A 491 -9.68 9.33 -26.01
CA ASP A 491 -8.82 8.18 -26.33
C ASP A 491 -8.20 7.57 -25.05
N GLU A 492 -7.68 8.41 -24.16
CA GLU A 492 -7.05 7.99 -22.89
C GLU A 492 -8.06 7.28 -21.98
N TRP A 493 -9.29 7.78 -21.87
CA TRP A 493 -10.31 7.16 -21.05
C TRP A 493 -10.80 5.83 -21.63
N GLY A 494 -10.94 5.73 -22.95
CA GLY A 494 -11.22 4.46 -23.62
C GLY A 494 -10.11 3.42 -23.37
N GLN A 495 -8.85 3.85 -23.53
CA GLN A 495 -7.66 3.04 -23.22
C GLN A 495 -7.69 2.54 -21.76
N MET A 496 -7.96 3.42 -20.80
CA MET A 496 -7.99 3.09 -19.38
C MET A 496 -9.16 2.19 -18.97
N ALA A 497 -10.33 2.36 -19.58
CA ALA A 497 -11.48 1.47 -19.35
C ALA A 497 -11.15 0.03 -19.77
N ASN A 498 -10.59 -0.13 -20.97
CA ASN A 498 -10.10 -1.42 -21.48
C ASN A 498 -9.04 -2.02 -20.54
N ASP A 499 -8.10 -1.21 -20.09
CA ASP A 499 -7.05 -1.69 -19.22
C ASP A 499 -7.55 -2.12 -17.85
N ALA A 500 -8.52 -1.40 -17.29
CA ALA A 500 -9.13 -1.83 -16.04
C ALA A 500 -9.90 -3.13 -16.20
N TRP A 501 -10.62 -3.33 -17.32
CA TRP A 501 -11.29 -4.58 -17.64
C TRP A 501 -10.29 -5.74 -17.70
N ARG A 502 -9.18 -5.55 -18.42
CA ARG A 502 -8.12 -6.54 -18.57
C ARG A 502 -7.41 -6.85 -17.26
N LEU A 503 -7.06 -5.83 -16.47
CA LEU A 503 -6.38 -6.03 -15.20
C LEU A 503 -7.23 -6.83 -14.21
N HIS A 504 -8.55 -6.64 -14.17
CA HIS A 504 -9.43 -7.48 -13.36
C HIS A 504 -9.44 -8.94 -13.84
N ARG A 505 -9.41 -9.19 -15.16
CA ARG A 505 -9.29 -10.55 -15.73
C ARG A 505 -7.97 -11.21 -15.32
N ASP A 506 -6.87 -10.48 -15.48
CA ASP A 506 -5.52 -11.03 -15.40
C ASP A 506 -5.05 -11.21 -13.93
N PHE A 507 -5.62 -10.45 -12.98
CA PHE A 507 -5.14 -10.41 -11.59
C PHE A 507 -6.11 -10.98 -10.55
N ALA A 508 -7.37 -11.27 -10.88
CA ALA A 508 -8.30 -11.83 -9.90
C ALA A 508 -7.78 -13.16 -9.34
N PHE A 509 -7.95 -13.36 -8.03
CA PHE A 509 -7.54 -14.60 -7.36
C PHE A 509 -8.21 -15.86 -7.95
N ASP A 510 -9.45 -15.73 -8.44
CA ASP A 510 -10.19 -16.80 -9.10
C ASP A 510 -10.08 -16.62 -10.63
N PRO A 511 -9.29 -17.46 -11.32
CA PRO A 511 -9.13 -17.37 -12.77
C PRO A 511 -10.42 -17.65 -13.54
N ASN A 512 -11.44 -18.25 -12.91
CA ASN A 512 -12.76 -18.43 -13.52
C ASN A 512 -13.69 -17.24 -13.29
N LEU A 513 -13.24 -16.19 -12.58
CA LEU A 513 -14.00 -14.97 -12.32
C LEU A 513 -15.40 -15.27 -11.74
N ARG A 514 -15.48 -16.24 -10.81
CA ARG A 514 -16.71 -16.74 -10.19
C ARG A 514 -17.74 -17.28 -11.19
N GLY A 515 -17.30 -17.71 -12.36
CA GLY A 515 -18.13 -18.22 -13.44
C GLY A 515 -18.79 -17.13 -14.30
N LEU A 516 -18.38 -15.87 -14.14
CA LEU A 516 -18.86 -14.75 -14.94
C LEU A 516 -18.24 -14.79 -16.35
N ASP A 517 -19.05 -14.53 -17.37
CA ASP A 517 -18.57 -14.31 -18.73
C ASP A 517 -17.99 -12.89 -18.84
N TRP A 518 -16.68 -12.78 -18.62
CA TRP A 518 -15.99 -11.49 -18.54
C TRP A 518 -15.94 -10.74 -19.88
N GLU A 519 -15.94 -11.48 -20.99
CA GLU A 519 -16.05 -10.90 -22.34
C GLU A 519 -17.40 -10.20 -22.50
N THR A 520 -18.51 -10.84 -22.08
CA THR A 520 -19.84 -10.22 -22.09
C THR A 520 -19.91 -8.98 -21.21
N VAL A 521 -19.17 -8.94 -20.08
CA VAL A 521 -19.06 -7.73 -19.24
C VAL A 521 -18.33 -6.62 -20.02
N GLY A 522 -17.22 -6.94 -20.69
CA GLY A 522 -16.48 -5.98 -21.52
C GLY A 522 -17.37 -5.39 -22.62
N GLU A 523 -18.05 -6.24 -23.40
CA GLU A 523 -19.00 -5.84 -24.45
C GLU A 523 -20.10 -4.90 -23.95
N GLN A 524 -20.49 -5.04 -22.68
CA GLN A 524 -21.52 -4.21 -22.05
C GLN A 524 -20.99 -2.84 -21.60
N PHE A 525 -19.82 -2.80 -20.96
CA PHE A 525 -19.35 -1.59 -20.27
C PHE A 525 -18.42 -0.73 -21.13
N LEU A 526 -17.51 -1.32 -21.88
CA LEU A 526 -16.47 -0.58 -22.62
C LEU A 526 -17.01 0.47 -23.61
N PRO A 527 -18.12 0.22 -24.35
CA PRO A 527 -18.69 1.24 -25.25
C PRO A 527 -19.14 2.52 -24.55
N TYR A 528 -19.39 2.50 -23.24
CA TYR A 528 -19.77 3.71 -22.49
C TYR A 528 -18.61 4.67 -22.27
N ALA A 529 -17.36 4.26 -22.53
CA ALA A 529 -16.22 5.15 -22.48
C ALA A 529 -16.38 6.33 -23.46
N GLU A 530 -17.05 6.13 -24.60
CA GLU A 530 -17.36 7.18 -25.60
C GLU A 530 -18.34 8.25 -25.08
N ARG A 531 -19.00 8.02 -23.94
CA ARG A 531 -19.98 8.93 -23.34
C ARG A 531 -19.42 9.74 -22.17
N ILE A 532 -18.15 9.54 -21.81
CA ILE A 532 -17.50 10.17 -20.66
C ILE A 532 -17.21 11.64 -21.00
N GLY A 533 -17.73 12.55 -20.17
CA GLY A 533 -17.45 13.99 -20.24
C GLY A 533 -16.47 14.48 -19.17
N HIS A 534 -16.19 13.66 -18.15
CA HIS A 534 -15.30 14.01 -17.04
C HIS A 534 -14.61 12.76 -16.47
N ARG A 535 -13.35 12.91 -16.00
CA ARG A 535 -12.55 11.79 -15.49
C ARG A 535 -13.21 11.02 -14.32
N THR A 536 -14.03 11.68 -13.50
CA THR A 536 -14.79 11.01 -12.43
C THR A 536 -15.83 10.04 -12.97
N GLU A 537 -16.38 10.27 -14.15
CA GLU A 537 -17.33 9.35 -14.81
C GLU A 537 -16.61 8.09 -15.29
N LEU A 538 -15.31 8.17 -15.64
CA LEU A 538 -14.50 6.98 -15.88
C LEU A 538 -14.32 6.13 -14.61
N ASN A 539 -14.04 6.77 -13.47
CA ASN A 539 -13.98 6.05 -12.18
C ASN A 539 -15.30 5.32 -11.92
N ASP A 540 -16.41 5.96 -12.25
CA ASP A 540 -17.73 5.40 -12.11
C ASP A 540 -17.96 4.19 -13.01
N LEU A 541 -17.62 4.31 -14.31
CA LEU A 541 -17.72 3.24 -15.28
C LEU A 541 -16.93 2.00 -14.83
N ILE A 542 -15.66 2.22 -14.47
CA ILE A 542 -14.78 1.13 -14.05
C ILE A 542 -15.28 0.51 -12.73
N SER A 543 -15.79 1.32 -11.79
CA SER A 543 -16.35 0.81 -10.54
C SER A 543 -17.55 -0.09 -10.80
N GLN A 544 -18.49 0.33 -11.66
CA GLN A 544 -19.66 -0.47 -12.00
C GLN A 544 -19.25 -1.77 -12.71
N MET A 545 -18.29 -1.72 -13.63
CA MET A 545 -17.77 -2.91 -14.32
C MET A 545 -17.12 -3.90 -13.34
N SER A 546 -16.28 -3.41 -12.43
CA SER A 546 -15.62 -4.25 -11.41
C SER A 546 -16.61 -4.88 -10.43
N ALA A 547 -17.72 -4.18 -10.13
CA ALA A 547 -18.74 -4.65 -9.19
C ALA A 547 -19.48 -5.90 -9.70
N GLU A 548 -19.52 -6.15 -11.01
CA GLU A 548 -20.11 -7.37 -11.58
C GLU A 548 -19.40 -8.65 -11.10
N LEU A 549 -18.12 -8.57 -10.71
CA LEU A 549 -17.41 -9.71 -10.10
C LEU A 549 -17.97 -10.08 -8.72
N GLY A 550 -18.58 -9.15 -7.99
CA GLY A 550 -19.08 -9.40 -6.64
C GLY A 550 -17.98 -9.81 -5.65
N ILE A 551 -16.80 -9.19 -5.76
CA ILE A 551 -15.66 -9.38 -4.85
C ILE A 551 -15.47 -8.09 -4.05
N LEU A 552 -15.66 -8.12 -2.74
CA LEU A 552 -15.80 -6.93 -1.88
C LEU A 552 -14.49 -6.13 -1.73
N HIS A 553 -13.35 -6.78 -1.93
CA HIS A 553 -12.03 -6.14 -1.91
C HIS A 553 -11.54 -5.64 -3.28
N SER A 554 -12.35 -5.74 -4.34
CA SER A 554 -12.06 -5.10 -5.62
C SER A 554 -12.62 -3.67 -5.64
N GLN A 555 -11.79 -2.68 -5.92
CA GLN A 555 -12.09 -1.25 -5.76
C GLN A 555 -11.36 -0.40 -6.79
N ILE A 556 -11.76 0.87 -6.94
CA ILE A 556 -11.06 1.84 -7.80
C ILE A 556 -10.42 2.93 -6.96
N ARG A 557 -9.17 3.29 -7.28
CA ARG A 557 -8.56 4.55 -6.86
C ARG A 557 -8.62 5.54 -8.01
N GLN A 558 -8.95 6.77 -7.65
CA GLN A 558 -9.00 7.88 -8.59
C GLN A 558 -7.58 8.18 -9.10
N GLY A 559 -7.49 8.58 -10.36
CA GLY A 559 -6.24 9.12 -10.93
C GLY A 559 -6.33 10.63 -11.05
N ASP A 560 -5.90 11.15 -12.19
CA ASP A 560 -5.83 12.58 -12.52
C ASP A 560 -7.21 13.21 -12.73
N VAL A 561 -7.90 13.50 -11.63
CA VAL A 561 -9.19 14.21 -11.61
C VAL A 561 -8.92 15.71 -11.53
N PRO A 562 -9.58 16.55 -12.35
CA PRO A 562 -9.48 18.01 -12.22
C PRO A 562 -9.81 18.48 -10.79
N GLU A 563 -8.91 19.27 -10.21
CA GLU A 563 -9.08 19.86 -8.88
C GLU A 563 -9.53 21.32 -8.97
N ASP A 564 -10.22 21.79 -7.93
CA ASP A 564 -10.60 23.20 -7.77
C ASP A 564 -9.51 23.93 -6.97
N GLU A 565 -8.62 24.62 -7.68
CA GLU A 565 -7.55 25.44 -7.08
C GLU A 565 -8.01 26.86 -6.72
N GLU A 566 -9.21 27.29 -7.16
CA GLU A 566 -9.71 28.65 -6.97
C GLU A 566 -10.46 28.81 -5.64
N SER A 567 -11.07 27.73 -5.15
CA SER A 567 -11.84 27.74 -3.90
C SER A 567 -10.96 27.70 -2.64
N GLY A 568 -11.46 28.41 -1.61
CA GLY A 568 -10.95 28.40 -0.24
C GLY A 568 -10.71 27.00 0.33
N ALA A 569 -9.45 26.65 0.66
CA ALA A 569 -9.19 25.44 1.42
C ALA A 569 -9.67 25.66 2.87
N PRO A 570 -10.61 24.85 3.40
CA PRO A 570 -11.19 25.11 4.71
C PRO A 570 -10.18 24.82 5.83
N ALA A 571 -10.16 25.70 6.83
CA ALA A 571 -9.37 25.54 8.04
C ALA A 571 -10.24 25.65 9.30
N PHE A 572 -9.79 25.01 10.38
CA PHE A 572 -10.62 24.76 11.57
C PHE A 572 -9.85 25.03 12.87
N LEU A 573 -10.57 25.30 13.94
CA LEU A 573 -10.01 25.62 15.25
C LEU A 573 -10.04 24.44 16.25
N GLY A 574 -10.51 23.25 15.85
CA GLY A 574 -10.60 22.10 16.76
C GLY A 574 -11.69 22.23 17.83
N ALA A 575 -12.84 22.82 17.48
CA ALA A 575 -13.97 23.03 18.39
C ALA A 575 -15.31 22.96 17.66
N SER A 576 -16.39 22.79 18.43
CA SER A 576 -17.78 22.96 17.99
C SER A 576 -18.32 24.32 18.46
N PHE A 577 -19.29 24.87 17.71
CA PHE A 577 -19.78 26.23 17.96
C PHE A 577 -21.31 26.30 18.00
N ALA A 578 -21.83 27.19 18.84
CA ALA A 578 -23.24 27.59 18.83
C ALA A 578 -23.36 29.07 18.52
N ARG A 579 -24.50 29.45 17.92
CA ARG A 579 -24.80 30.84 17.64
C ARG A 579 -25.02 31.61 18.95
N HIS A 580 -24.20 32.64 19.18
CA HIS A 580 -24.37 33.60 20.26
C HIS A 580 -24.82 34.97 19.70
N ALA A 581 -25.34 35.85 20.55
CA ALA A 581 -25.77 37.20 20.11
C ALA A 581 -24.59 38.01 19.55
N ASP A 582 -23.44 37.87 20.19
CA ASP A 582 -22.24 38.67 19.92
C ASP A 582 -21.17 37.97 19.07
N GLY A 583 -21.34 36.67 18.79
CA GLY A 583 -20.41 35.88 18.00
C GLY A 583 -20.77 34.40 17.95
N LEU A 584 -19.75 33.54 17.98
CA LEU A 584 -19.89 32.09 18.11
C LEU A 584 -19.38 31.63 19.47
N GLU A 585 -20.26 31.03 20.26
CA GLU A 585 -19.89 30.42 21.54
C GLU A 585 -19.24 29.06 21.28
N ILE A 586 -18.09 28.82 21.91
CA ILE A 586 -17.44 27.50 21.92
C ILE A 586 -18.30 26.58 22.78
N VAL A 587 -18.84 25.52 22.15
CA VAL A 587 -19.68 24.53 22.84
C VAL A 587 -18.81 23.40 23.38
N ASP A 588 -17.96 22.83 22.52
CA ASP A 588 -17.01 21.79 22.89
C ASP A 588 -15.63 22.13 22.32
N LEU A 589 -14.59 21.86 23.10
CA LEU A 589 -13.20 21.82 22.64
C LEU A 589 -12.84 20.35 22.43
N TYR A 590 -12.35 19.98 21.26
CA TYR A 590 -11.95 18.59 21.03
C TYR A 590 -10.67 18.29 21.80
N GLU A 591 -10.73 17.43 22.82
CA GLU A 591 -9.66 17.14 23.77
C GLU A 591 -8.98 15.80 23.46
N PRO A 592 -7.89 15.77 22.68
CA PRO A 592 -7.10 14.56 22.44
C PRO A 592 -6.17 14.24 23.63
N GLU A 593 -5.31 13.22 23.48
CA GLU A 593 -4.31 12.82 24.49
C GLU A 593 -3.37 13.98 24.87
N ARG A 594 -3.52 14.51 26.10
CA ARG A 594 -2.82 15.72 26.56
C ARG A 594 -1.30 15.58 26.67
N ASP A 595 -0.80 14.35 26.79
CA ASP A 595 0.64 14.07 26.89
C ASP A 595 1.36 14.15 25.53
N LEU A 596 0.61 14.28 24.42
CA LEU A 596 1.15 14.39 23.07
C LEU A 596 0.82 15.76 22.47
N LEU A 597 1.80 16.68 22.52
CA LEU A 597 1.65 18.07 22.08
C LEU A 597 1.23 18.20 20.60
N ASP A 598 1.72 17.30 19.75
CA ASP A 598 1.39 17.26 18.31
C ASP A 598 -0.05 16.81 18.05
N THR A 599 -0.75 16.34 19.07
CA THR A 599 -2.14 15.93 18.96
C THR A 599 -3.13 17.01 19.37
N LEU A 600 -2.72 18.00 20.18
CA LEU A 600 -3.59 19.04 20.75
C LEU A 600 -4.30 19.89 19.68
N GLY A 601 -5.55 20.27 19.98
CA GLY A 601 -6.32 21.19 19.15
C GLY A 601 -5.71 22.61 19.10
N PRO A 602 -5.97 23.39 18.04
CA PRO A 602 -5.49 24.77 17.90
C PRO A 602 -5.75 25.67 19.11
N LEU A 603 -6.91 25.55 19.75
CA LEU A 603 -7.32 26.38 20.89
C LEU A 603 -6.80 25.86 22.25
N GLN A 604 -6.08 24.74 22.25
CA GLN A 604 -5.61 24.07 23.47
C GLN A 604 -4.08 24.01 23.55
N GLN A 605 -3.39 24.72 22.66
CA GLN A 605 -1.94 24.75 22.68
C GLN A 605 -1.42 25.38 23.99
N PRO A 606 -0.24 24.95 24.50
CA PRO A 606 0.32 25.49 25.73
C PRO A 606 0.43 27.02 25.70
N GLY A 607 -0.10 27.67 26.74
CA GLY A 607 -0.13 29.14 26.87
C GLY A 607 -1.45 29.78 26.47
N MET A 608 -2.37 29.02 25.87
CA MET A 608 -3.75 29.44 25.63
C MET A 608 -4.66 29.06 26.79
N ASP A 609 -5.75 29.80 26.99
CA ASP A 609 -6.74 29.54 28.05
C ASP A 609 -8.16 29.66 27.48
N PHE A 610 -8.43 29.12 26.28
CA PHE A 610 -9.80 29.02 25.75
C PHE A 610 -10.62 28.01 26.57
N ARG A 611 -11.92 28.28 26.73
CA ARG A 611 -12.86 27.43 27.49
C ARG A 611 -14.20 27.36 26.78
N GLU A 612 -14.94 26.29 27.04
CA GLU A 612 -16.37 26.22 26.72
C GLU A 612 -17.11 27.42 27.32
N GLY A 613 -18.02 27.99 26.53
CA GLY A 613 -18.74 29.23 26.85
C GLY A 613 -18.03 30.52 26.43
N ASP A 614 -16.76 30.48 25.99
CA ASP A 614 -16.11 31.64 25.37
C ASP A 614 -16.75 31.97 24.03
N VAL A 615 -16.90 33.26 23.73
CA VAL A 615 -17.55 33.71 22.48
C VAL A 615 -16.50 34.28 21.53
N ILE A 616 -16.20 33.58 20.44
CA ILE A 616 -15.38 34.11 19.34
C ILE A 616 -16.14 35.22 18.63
N THR A 617 -15.58 36.42 18.64
CA THR A 617 -16.19 37.63 18.07
C THR A 617 -15.49 38.10 16.79
N ALA A 618 -14.20 37.78 16.61
CA ALA A 618 -13.48 38.10 15.38
C ALA A 618 -12.27 37.19 15.11
N ILE A 619 -11.93 37.06 13.82
CA ILE A 619 -10.69 36.44 13.32
C ILE A 619 -9.95 37.47 12.48
N ASN A 620 -8.68 37.76 12.81
CA ASN A 620 -7.89 38.81 12.15
C ASN A 620 -8.62 40.18 12.08
N GLY A 621 -9.38 40.50 13.14
CA GLY A 621 -10.20 41.71 13.22
C GLY A 621 -11.49 41.69 12.39
N SER A 622 -11.76 40.63 11.61
CA SER A 622 -13.01 40.44 10.88
C SER A 622 -14.06 39.83 11.79
N ALA A 623 -15.22 40.49 11.93
CA ALA A 623 -16.27 40.05 12.83
C ALA A 623 -16.85 38.67 12.42
N VAL A 624 -17.04 37.80 13.41
CA VAL A 624 -17.64 36.48 13.27
C VAL A 624 -18.98 36.47 13.99
N ARG A 625 -20.09 36.21 13.28
CA ARG A 625 -21.45 36.13 13.84
C ARG A 625 -22.14 34.79 13.55
N THR A 626 -21.64 34.06 12.56
CA THR A 626 -22.14 32.78 12.09
C THR A 626 -20.96 31.89 11.74
N GLU A 627 -21.17 30.57 11.68
CA GLU A 627 -20.15 29.63 11.21
C GLU A 627 -19.68 29.93 9.77
N ALA A 628 -20.55 30.48 8.93
CA ALA A 628 -20.19 30.94 7.59
C ALA A 628 -19.24 32.16 7.61
N ASP A 629 -19.29 33.00 8.65
CA ASP A 629 -18.30 34.08 8.83
C ASP A 629 -16.97 33.52 9.30
N LEU A 630 -17.00 32.56 10.24
CA LEU A 630 -15.81 31.89 10.76
C LEU A 630 -15.08 31.15 9.64
N SER A 631 -15.78 30.32 8.87
CA SER A 631 -15.23 29.59 7.73
C SER A 631 -14.53 30.54 6.77
N ARG A 632 -15.23 31.59 6.31
CA ARG A 632 -14.65 32.58 5.37
C ARG A 632 -13.44 33.32 5.94
N ALA A 633 -13.39 33.54 7.25
CA ALA A 633 -12.26 34.20 7.88
C ALA A 633 -11.03 33.28 8.04
N LEU A 634 -11.24 31.96 7.99
CA LEU A 634 -10.20 30.93 8.11
C LEU A 634 -9.79 30.30 6.77
N ASP A 635 -10.48 30.61 5.66
CA ASP A 635 -10.12 30.09 4.33
C ASP A 635 -8.63 30.29 4.02
N HIS A 636 -7.96 29.20 3.62
CA HIS A 636 -6.52 29.09 3.37
C HIS A 636 -5.60 29.43 4.56
N ARG A 637 -6.10 29.42 5.81
CA ARG A 637 -5.28 29.74 7.01
C ARG A 637 -4.75 28.52 7.76
N ALA A 638 -4.92 27.31 7.23
CA ALA A 638 -4.37 26.12 7.88
C ALA A 638 -2.83 26.22 7.98
N GLY A 639 -2.29 26.08 9.20
CA GLY A 639 -0.87 26.26 9.48
C GLY A 639 -0.37 27.70 9.47
N GLU A 640 -1.25 28.69 9.30
CA GLU A 640 -0.92 30.11 9.38
C GLU A 640 -1.39 30.72 10.71
N GLN A 641 -0.62 31.66 11.25
CA GLN A 641 -1.02 32.39 12.45
C GLN A 641 -2.23 33.30 12.19
N VAL A 642 -3.28 33.15 12.99
CA VAL A 642 -4.45 34.03 13.00
C VAL A 642 -4.71 34.59 14.39
N LEU A 643 -5.13 35.86 14.44
CA LEU A 643 -5.57 36.49 15.69
C LEU A 643 -7.02 36.13 15.97
N VAL A 644 -7.26 35.35 17.03
CA VAL A 644 -8.60 35.06 17.52
C VAL A 644 -8.95 36.06 18.61
N THR A 645 -10.02 36.83 18.40
CA THR A 645 -10.61 37.71 19.42
C THR A 645 -11.86 37.04 19.98
N TYR A 646 -11.92 36.93 21.31
CA TYR A 646 -13.00 36.24 22.01
C TYR A 646 -13.38 36.98 23.29
N GLU A 647 -14.61 36.76 23.74
CA GLU A 647 -15.15 37.34 24.96
C GLU A 647 -15.37 36.26 26.02
N ARG A 648 -14.96 36.54 27.26
CA ARG A 648 -15.31 35.77 28.44
C ARG A 648 -15.87 36.69 29.51
N ASN A 649 -17.09 36.42 29.97
CA ASN A 649 -17.73 37.17 31.05
C ASN A 649 -17.69 38.71 30.81
N GLY A 650 -17.87 39.18 29.57
CA GLY A 650 -17.83 40.61 29.23
C GLY A 650 -16.43 41.21 29.03
N SER A 651 -15.36 40.41 29.12
CA SER A 651 -13.98 40.87 28.88
C SER A 651 -13.47 40.36 27.54
N GLU A 652 -12.99 41.27 26.69
CA GLU A 652 -12.33 40.94 25.43
C GLU A 652 -10.91 40.42 25.68
N MET A 653 -10.56 39.34 24.99
CA MET A 653 -9.26 38.69 25.01
C MET A 653 -8.82 38.36 23.58
N GLN A 654 -7.52 38.11 23.43
CA GLN A 654 -6.88 37.88 22.16
C GLN A 654 -5.75 36.86 22.29
N ASP A 655 -5.73 35.88 21.39
CA ASP A 655 -4.66 34.89 21.27
C ASP A 655 -4.32 34.64 19.79
N ILE A 656 -3.07 34.26 19.53
CA ILE A 656 -2.61 33.85 18.21
C ILE A 656 -2.71 32.34 18.10
N VAL A 657 -3.48 31.86 17.12
CA VAL A 657 -3.78 30.45 16.92
C VAL A 657 -3.34 30.02 15.53
N GLU A 658 -2.92 28.76 15.37
CA GLU A 658 -2.63 28.14 14.08
C GLU A 658 -3.75 27.12 13.74
N PRO A 659 -4.70 27.47 12.85
CA PRO A 659 -5.78 26.57 12.45
C PRO A 659 -5.26 25.29 11.79
N VAL A 660 -6.05 24.22 11.85
CA VAL A 660 -5.74 22.94 11.20
C VAL A 660 -6.52 22.77 9.89
N SER A 661 -6.00 21.91 9.01
CA SER A 661 -6.71 21.50 7.79
C SER A 661 -7.92 20.61 8.11
N ARG A 662 -8.76 20.32 7.11
CA ARG A 662 -9.86 19.33 7.20
C ARG A 662 -9.40 17.96 7.71
N GLY A 663 -8.19 17.53 7.31
CA GLY A 663 -7.59 16.29 7.78
C GLY A 663 -7.25 16.35 9.27
N GLY A 664 -6.64 17.46 9.71
CA GLY A 664 -6.35 17.70 11.12
C GLY A 664 -7.61 17.75 11.98
N GLN A 665 -8.64 18.48 11.55
CA GLN A 665 -9.94 18.53 12.22
C GLN A 665 -10.57 17.15 12.39
N SER A 666 -10.56 16.32 11.33
CA SER A 666 -11.07 14.94 11.39
C SER A 666 -10.30 14.10 12.41
N MET A 667 -8.99 14.31 12.55
CA MET A 667 -8.17 13.57 13.52
C MET A 667 -8.34 14.07 14.95
N LEU A 668 -8.58 15.37 15.17
CA LEU A 668 -8.98 15.91 16.48
C LEU A 668 -10.28 15.25 16.94
N TYR A 669 -11.31 15.27 16.08
CA TYR A 669 -12.61 14.65 16.40
C TYR A 669 -12.47 13.16 16.75
N TYR A 670 -11.69 12.42 15.96
CA TYR A 670 -11.44 11.00 16.23
C TYR A 670 -10.74 10.79 17.58
N ARG A 671 -9.70 11.56 17.89
CA ARG A 671 -8.92 11.41 19.13
C ARG A 671 -9.74 11.82 20.36
N ASP A 672 -10.54 12.87 20.25
CA ASP A 672 -11.49 13.30 21.27
C ASP A 672 -12.53 12.20 21.58
N TRP A 673 -13.08 11.55 20.56
CA TRP A 673 -13.97 10.40 20.73
C TRP A 673 -13.28 9.22 21.44
N VAL A 674 -12.04 8.88 21.05
CA VAL A 674 -11.26 7.82 21.73
C VAL A 674 -11.01 8.19 23.19
N GLN A 675 -10.61 9.42 23.47
CA GLN A 675 -10.32 9.90 24.82
C GLN A 675 -11.59 9.90 25.69
N THR A 676 -12.71 10.37 25.15
CA THR A 676 -14.03 10.34 25.82
C THR A 676 -14.44 8.93 26.21
N ASN A 677 -14.25 7.95 25.32
CA ASN A 677 -14.53 6.55 25.65
C ASN A 677 -13.57 5.99 26.69
N ARG A 678 -12.28 6.33 26.61
CA ARG A 678 -11.27 5.95 27.61
C ARG A 678 -11.65 6.47 28.99
N ASP A 679 -12.04 7.74 29.09
CA ASP A 679 -12.45 8.37 30.35
C ASP A 679 -13.75 7.76 30.89
N ARG A 680 -14.74 7.50 30.03
CA ARG A 680 -15.99 6.81 30.40
C ARG A 680 -15.72 5.42 30.99
N VAL A 681 -14.86 4.63 30.35
CA VAL A 681 -14.49 3.28 30.83
C VAL A 681 -13.74 3.36 32.15
N ALA A 682 -12.80 4.31 32.28
CA ALA A 682 -12.04 4.51 33.51
C ALA A 682 -12.94 4.96 34.67
N GLU A 683 -13.89 5.88 34.44
CA GLU A 683 -14.84 6.34 35.46
C GLU A 683 -15.80 5.21 35.87
N ALA A 684 -16.39 4.50 34.91
CA ALA A 684 -17.37 3.44 35.19
C ALA A 684 -16.75 2.25 35.95
N SER A 685 -15.51 1.88 35.61
CA SER A 685 -14.79 0.76 36.24
C SER A 685 -13.92 1.17 37.43
N ASN A 686 -13.94 2.45 37.84
CA ASN A 686 -13.01 2.99 38.84
C ASN A 686 -11.53 2.68 38.52
N GLY A 687 -11.19 2.67 37.22
CA GLY A 687 -9.86 2.42 36.67
C GLY A 687 -9.42 0.95 36.65
N GLU A 688 -10.32 -0.02 36.93
CA GLU A 688 -10.04 -1.45 36.89
C GLU A 688 -10.03 -2.03 35.46
N ILE A 689 -10.72 -1.38 34.51
CA ILE A 689 -10.80 -1.78 33.10
C ILE A 689 -10.07 -0.74 32.24
N GLY A 690 -9.21 -1.20 31.33
CA GLY A 690 -8.56 -0.37 30.29
C GLY A 690 -9.36 -0.31 28.98
N TYR A 691 -9.10 0.70 28.15
CA TYR A 691 -9.71 0.87 26.83
C TYR A 691 -8.68 1.36 25.82
N LEU A 692 -8.60 0.68 24.67
CA LEU A 692 -7.87 1.15 23.51
C LEU A 692 -8.70 0.96 22.25
N HIS A 693 -8.46 1.80 21.25
CA HIS A 693 -9.12 1.72 19.95
C HIS A 693 -8.08 1.62 18.82
N LEU A 694 -8.31 0.71 17.88
CA LEU A 694 -7.49 0.56 16.67
C LEU A 694 -8.32 1.00 15.46
N ARG A 695 -7.96 2.14 14.88
CA ARG A 695 -8.67 2.72 13.73
C ARG A 695 -8.33 2.03 12.42
N ALA A 696 -7.15 1.43 12.34
CA ALA A 696 -6.70 0.64 11.21
C ALA A 696 -5.72 -0.42 11.73
N MET A 697 -4.97 -1.04 10.82
CA MET A 697 -3.95 -2.03 11.11
C MET A 697 -2.64 -1.66 10.40
N GLY A 698 -2.27 -0.37 10.43
CA GLY A 698 -1.04 0.14 9.81
C GLY A 698 0.06 0.44 10.82
N SER A 699 1.17 1.02 10.35
CA SER A 699 2.32 1.38 11.20
C SER A 699 1.97 2.38 12.31
N GLY A 700 1.02 3.30 12.07
CA GLY A 700 0.51 4.20 13.10
C GLY A 700 -0.27 3.48 14.20
N ASP A 701 -0.96 2.39 13.86
CA ASP A 701 -1.70 1.55 14.81
C ASP A 701 -0.75 0.64 15.60
N VAL A 702 0.36 0.18 15.02
CA VAL A 702 1.45 -0.47 15.77
C VAL A 702 1.95 0.44 16.88
N ALA A 703 2.25 1.70 16.54
CA ALA A 703 2.73 2.69 17.51
C ALA A 703 1.68 2.98 18.59
N SER A 704 0.41 3.12 18.21
CA SER A 704 -0.68 3.38 19.16
C SER A 704 -0.92 2.18 20.09
N PHE A 705 -0.98 0.95 19.55
CA PHE A 705 -1.11 -0.26 20.36
C PHE A 705 0.06 -0.43 21.33
N ALA A 706 1.31 -0.22 20.88
CA ALA A 706 2.48 -0.29 21.74
C ALA A 706 2.50 0.78 22.85
N ARG A 707 1.85 1.93 22.63
CA ARG A 707 1.67 2.96 23.68
C ARG A 707 0.56 2.54 24.66
N ASP A 708 -0.61 2.19 24.15
CA ASP A 708 -1.85 2.09 24.93
C ASP A 708 -2.00 0.71 25.61
N PHE A 709 -1.64 -0.39 24.95
CA PHE A 709 -1.74 -1.73 25.55
C PHE A 709 -0.90 -1.85 26.83
N TYR A 710 0.32 -1.33 26.81
CA TYR A 710 1.23 -1.40 27.96
C TYR A 710 0.94 -0.35 29.04
N GLU A 711 -0.01 0.55 28.82
CA GLU A 711 -0.63 1.33 29.90
C GLU A 711 -1.65 0.49 30.68
N HIS A 712 -2.23 -0.53 30.04
CA HIS A 712 -3.36 -1.31 30.58
C HIS A 712 -3.01 -2.78 30.89
N PHE A 713 -1.76 -3.21 30.70
CA PHE A 713 -1.40 -4.63 30.84
C PHE A 713 -1.60 -5.21 32.27
N ASP A 714 -1.67 -4.34 33.29
CA ASP A 714 -1.83 -4.68 34.70
C ASP A 714 -3.27 -4.55 35.20
N LYS A 715 -4.21 -4.20 34.32
CA LYS A 715 -5.64 -4.07 34.62
C LYS A 715 -6.33 -5.44 34.71
N ASP A 716 -7.45 -5.48 35.44
CA ASP A 716 -8.26 -6.69 35.61
C ASP A 716 -9.13 -6.96 34.37
N GLY A 717 -9.41 -5.93 33.57
CA GLY A 717 -10.08 -6.04 32.27
C GLY A 717 -9.51 -5.10 31.21
N LEU A 718 -9.68 -5.46 29.93
CA LEU A 718 -9.31 -4.62 28.78
C LEU A 718 -10.37 -4.72 27.68
N ILE A 719 -10.75 -3.58 27.13
CA ILE A 719 -11.57 -3.47 25.92
C ILE A 719 -10.66 -3.06 24.76
N ILE A 720 -10.61 -3.88 23.72
CA ILE A 720 -9.99 -3.55 22.43
C ILE A 720 -11.11 -3.24 21.43
N ASP A 721 -11.25 -1.97 21.08
CA ASP A 721 -12.28 -1.49 20.18
C ASP A 721 -11.75 -1.42 18.75
N VAL A 722 -12.32 -2.22 17.84
CA VAL A 722 -11.99 -2.21 16.41
C VAL A 722 -13.18 -1.79 15.54
N ARG A 723 -14.20 -1.17 16.13
CA ARG A 723 -15.34 -0.61 15.40
C ARG A 723 -14.85 0.48 14.43
N GLY A 724 -15.27 0.40 13.17
CA GLY A 724 -14.77 1.31 12.13
C GLY A 724 -13.31 1.11 11.73
N ASN A 725 -12.67 -0.01 12.10
CA ASN A 725 -11.30 -0.31 11.71
C ASN A 725 -11.18 -0.46 10.18
N ARG A 726 -10.19 0.21 9.59
CA ARG A 726 -10.01 0.35 8.13
C ARG A 726 -9.07 -0.68 7.49
N GLY A 727 -8.61 -1.69 8.23
CA GLY A 727 -7.69 -2.72 7.72
C GLY A 727 -6.22 -2.31 7.68
N GLY A 728 -5.38 -3.17 7.11
CA GLY A 728 -3.92 -3.08 7.15
C GLY A 728 -3.29 -4.47 7.13
N ASN A 729 -2.31 -4.76 7.99
CA ASN A 729 -1.59 -6.04 7.98
C ASN A 729 -0.83 -6.37 9.29
N ILE A 730 -1.37 -6.03 10.46
CA ILE A 730 -0.68 -6.20 11.75
C ILE A 730 -1.44 -7.11 12.73
N ASP A 731 -2.54 -7.72 12.31
CA ASP A 731 -3.36 -8.66 13.08
C ASP A 731 -2.53 -9.72 13.82
N SER A 732 -1.61 -10.39 13.12
CA SER A 732 -0.80 -11.48 13.63
C SER A 732 0.16 -11.05 14.76
N TRP A 733 0.67 -9.82 14.71
CA TRP A 733 1.54 -9.28 15.75
C TRP A 733 0.75 -8.96 17.02
N ILE A 734 -0.46 -8.40 16.88
CA ILE A 734 -1.35 -8.12 18.02
C ILE A 734 -1.79 -9.44 18.66
N ILE A 735 -2.27 -10.40 17.86
CA ILE A 735 -2.65 -11.74 18.33
C ILE A 735 -1.48 -12.43 19.04
N GLY A 736 -0.27 -12.37 18.47
CA GLY A 736 0.94 -12.89 19.09
C GLY A 736 1.27 -12.24 20.44
N THR A 737 0.90 -10.98 20.64
CA THR A 737 1.03 -10.29 21.94
C THR A 737 0.00 -10.77 22.95
N LEU A 738 -1.26 -10.95 22.53
CA LEU A 738 -2.36 -11.43 23.37
C LEU A 738 -2.22 -12.91 23.77
N LEU A 739 -1.56 -13.73 22.95
CA LEU A 739 -1.29 -15.14 23.24
C LEU A 739 -0.26 -15.38 24.36
N ARG A 740 0.44 -14.35 24.84
CA ARG A 740 1.45 -14.50 25.90
C ARG A 740 0.77 -14.79 27.23
N GLN A 741 1.23 -15.82 27.93
CA GLN A 741 0.69 -16.23 29.24
C GLN A 741 1.76 -16.20 30.33
N ALA A 742 1.49 -15.49 31.41
CA ALA A 742 2.31 -15.53 32.62
C ALA A 742 2.14 -16.88 33.34
N TRP A 743 3.25 -17.60 33.55
CA TRP A 743 3.27 -18.90 34.26
C TRP A 743 4.20 -18.90 35.49
N ALA A 744 5.03 -17.87 35.63
CA ALA A 744 5.84 -17.61 36.80
C ALA A 744 6.00 -16.10 37.01
N PHE A 745 6.45 -15.73 38.20
CA PHE A 745 6.77 -14.36 38.55
C PHE A 745 7.99 -14.31 39.45
N TRP A 746 8.60 -13.14 39.50
CA TRP A 746 9.65 -12.80 40.43
C TRP A 746 9.21 -11.60 41.27
N GLN A 747 9.67 -11.56 42.50
CA GLN A 747 9.48 -10.41 43.37
C GLN A 747 10.76 -10.17 44.16
N SER A 748 11.12 -8.90 44.32
CA SER A 748 12.26 -8.53 45.16
C SER A 748 11.98 -8.89 46.63
N PRO A 749 12.96 -9.46 47.36
CA PRO A 749 12.84 -9.69 48.80
C PRO A 749 12.60 -8.42 49.62
N HIS A 750 12.87 -7.24 49.03
CA HIS A 750 12.68 -5.93 49.66
C HIS A 750 11.33 -5.29 49.33
N GLY A 751 10.42 -6.01 48.67
CA GLY A 751 9.12 -5.50 48.21
C GLY A 751 9.17 -4.90 46.80
N GLY A 752 8.04 -4.34 46.36
CA GLY A 752 7.82 -3.87 44.99
C GLY A 752 6.86 -4.77 44.19
N PRO A 753 6.44 -4.35 42.99
CA PRO A 753 5.54 -5.14 42.16
C PRO A 753 6.21 -6.46 41.75
N ALA A 754 5.41 -7.53 41.70
CA ALA A 754 5.83 -8.76 41.07
C ALA A 754 5.93 -8.55 39.55
N TYR A 755 6.96 -9.10 38.91
CA TYR A 755 7.09 -9.09 37.45
C TYR A 755 7.01 -10.51 36.92
N THR A 756 6.23 -10.70 35.86
CA THR A 756 5.93 -12.01 35.25
C THR A 756 7.04 -12.46 34.30
N ASN A 757 7.15 -13.77 34.10
CA ASN A 757 8.15 -14.39 33.23
C ASN A 757 7.99 -14.04 31.75
N MET A 758 6.75 -13.87 31.31
CA MET A 758 6.42 -13.17 30.08
C MET A 758 6.13 -11.73 30.51
N GLN A 759 7.13 -10.87 30.40
CA GLN A 759 7.05 -9.49 30.90
C GLN A 759 5.86 -8.80 30.24
N GLN A 760 5.02 -8.19 31.07
CA GLN A 760 3.84 -7.44 30.65
C GLN A 760 2.84 -8.26 29.82
N ALA A 761 2.82 -9.58 30.00
CA ALA A 761 1.71 -10.40 29.53
C ALA A 761 0.44 -9.99 30.30
N PHE A 762 -0.61 -9.67 29.55
CA PHE A 762 -1.91 -9.34 30.12
C PHE A 762 -2.48 -10.56 30.85
N ARG A 763 -2.99 -10.35 32.06
CA ARG A 763 -3.55 -11.41 32.92
C ARG A 763 -5.05 -11.26 33.15
N GLY A 764 -5.61 -10.10 32.81
CA GLY A 764 -7.01 -9.75 32.97
C GLY A 764 -7.93 -10.41 31.94
N HIS A 765 -9.22 -10.06 32.02
CA HIS A 765 -10.24 -10.47 31.07
C HIS A 765 -10.28 -9.53 29.86
N LEU A 766 -10.49 -10.07 28.67
CA LEU A 766 -10.46 -9.30 27.41
C LEU A 766 -11.84 -9.30 26.73
N VAL A 767 -12.22 -8.20 26.11
CA VAL A 767 -13.35 -8.09 25.17
C VAL A 767 -12.88 -7.35 23.92
N VAL A 768 -13.38 -7.77 22.75
CA VAL A 768 -13.18 -7.05 21.48
C VAL A 768 -14.51 -6.52 20.96
N LEU A 769 -14.57 -5.22 20.66
CA LEU A 769 -15.74 -4.60 20.05
C LEU A 769 -15.61 -4.57 18.53
N ILE A 770 -16.63 -5.03 17.82
CA ILE A 770 -16.71 -5.06 16.36
C ILE A 770 -18.00 -4.41 15.86
N ASP A 771 -17.98 -3.88 14.64
CA ASP A 771 -19.16 -3.35 13.97
C ASP A 771 -19.17 -3.65 12.46
N GLU A 772 -20.24 -3.25 11.77
CA GLU A 772 -20.37 -3.40 10.31
C GLU A 772 -19.33 -2.61 9.50
N ASN A 773 -18.58 -1.70 10.13
CA ASN A 773 -17.51 -0.93 9.51
C ASN A 773 -16.11 -1.49 9.80
N THR A 774 -16.01 -2.56 10.58
CA THR A 774 -14.77 -3.31 10.79
C THR A 774 -14.41 -4.02 9.49
N TYR A 775 -13.29 -3.65 8.89
CA TYR A 775 -12.96 -3.96 7.49
C TYR A 775 -11.59 -4.63 7.34
N SER A 776 -11.48 -5.59 6.42
CA SER A 776 -10.21 -6.17 5.96
C SER A 776 -9.40 -6.81 7.09
N ASP A 777 -8.17 -6.36 7.35
CA ASP A 777 -7.33 -6.91 8.44
C ASP A 777 -7.96 -6.76 9.84
N GLY A 778 -8.87 -5.79 10.05
CA GLY A 778 -9.69 -5.74 11.26
C GLY A 778 -10.62 -6.95 11.40
N GLU A 779 -11.10 -7.50 10.27
CA GLU A 779 -11.88 -8.73 10.22
C GLU A 779 -10.99 -9.96 10.38
N SER A 780 -9.77 -9.96 9.83
CA SER A 780 -8.78 -11.03 10.06
C SER A 780 -8.38 -11.10 11.54
N PHE A 781 -8.15 -9.96 12.19
CA PHE A 781 -7.96 -9.88 13.64
C PHE A 781 -9.15 -10.44 14.41
N SER A 782 -10.38 -10.02 14.07
CA SER A 782 -11.61 -10.50 14.70
C SER A 782 -11.79 -12.02 14.53
N ALA A 783 -11.52 -12.54 13.33
CA ALA A 783 -11.56 -13.96 13.02
C ALA A 783 -10.52 -14.73 13.85
N GLY A 784 -9.31 -14.20 13.97
CA GLY A 784 -8.22 -14.78 14.75
C GLY A 784 -8.54 -14.82 16.25
N VAL A 785 -9.03 -13.72 16.82
CA VAL A 785 -9.47 -13.63 18.23
C VAL A 785 -10.51 -14.71 18.54
N LYS A 786 -11.52 -14.85 17.68
CA LYS A 786 -12.58 -15.85 17.85
C LYS A 786 -12.09 -17.28 17.64
N ALA A 787 -11.28 -17.53 16.62
CA ALA A 787 -10.75 -18.86 16.30
C ALA A 787 -9.77 -19.39 17.35
N LEU A 788 -9.06 -18.49 18.04
CA LEU A 788 -8.08 -18.81 19.09
C LEU A 788 -8.67 -18.68 20.51
N GLU A 789 -9.96 -18.40 20.64
CA GLU A 789 -10.67 -18.23 21.92
C GLU A 789 -10.01 -17.19 22.85
N LEU A 790 -9.47 -16.09 22.28
CA LEU A 790 -8.77 -15.05 23.05
C LEU A 790 -9.71 -14.14 23.84
N ALA A 791 -10.86 -13.80 23.24
CA ALA A 791 -11.87 -12.94 23.83
C ALA A 791 -13.21 -13.14 23.10
N PRO A 792 -14.36 -12.89 23.76
CA PRO A 792 -15.62 -12.74 23.05
C PRO A 792 -15.61 -11.48 22.18
N LEU A 793 -16.23 -11.59 21.01
CA LEU A 793 -16.56 -10.45 20.16
C LEU A 793 -17.95 -9.91 20.55
N ILE A 794 -18.06 -8.60 20.74
CA ILE A 794 -19.33 -7.92 21.07
C ILE A 794 -19.62 -6.84 20.03
N GLY A 795 -20.87 -6.74 19.57
CA GLY A 795 -21.31 -5.69 18.65
C GLY A 795 -22.12 -6.23 17.48
N THR A 796 -21.82 -5.79 16.25
CA THR A 796 -22.51 -6.19 15.02
C THR A 796 -21.57 -6.94 14.07
N ARG A 797 -22.12 -7.65 13.08
CA ARG A 797 -21.32 -8.39 12.09
C ARG A 797 -20.47 -7.45 11.25
N THR A 798 -19.22 -7.83 10.99
CA THR A 798 -18.24 -7.04 10.19
C THR A 798 -18.57 -6.98 8.68
N ALA A 799 -17.79 -6.19 7.93
CA ALA A 799 -18.08 -5.80 6.55
C ALA A 799 -18.09 -6.94 5.51
N GLY A 800 -17.29 -8.00 5.72
CA GLY A 800 -17.19 -9.17 4.85
C GLY A 800 -16.17 -9.07 3.73
N ALA A 801 -15.13 -8.23 3.85
CA ALA A 801 -14.09 -8.10 2.84
C ALA A 801 -12.83 -8.88 3.27
N GLY A 802 -12.59 -10.05 2.66
CA GLY A 802 -11.62 -11.03 3.16
C GLY A 802 -10.39 -11.30 2.30
N ILE A 803 -10.34 -10.77 1.09
CA ILE A 803 -9.30 -11.08 0.09
C ILE A 803 -8.26 -9.94 0.00
N TRP A 804 -6.99 -10.24 0.23
CA TRP A 804 -5.90 -9.25 0.17
C TRP A 804 -5.59 -8.83 -1.28
N LEU A 805 -5.03 -7.63 -1.44
CA LEU A 805 -4.79 -6.95 -2.71
C LEU A 805 -3.39 -6.31 -2.72
N SER A 806 -2.78 -6.20 -3.89
CA SER A 806 -1.38 -5.79 -4.06
C SER A 806 -1.17 -4.31 -4.42
N ASP A 807 -2.24 -3.59 -4.81
CA ASP A 807 -2.19 -2.21 -5.34
C ASP A 807 -1.28 -2.01 -6.59
N ARG A 808 -0.90 -3.09 -7.31
CA ARG A 808 0.01 -3.02 -8.48
C ARG A 808 -0.67 -2.72 -9.83
N ASN A 809 -1.99 -2.70 -9.86
CA ASN A 809 -2.80 -2.56 -11.08
C ASN A 809 -3.10 -1.10 -11.44
N ARG A 810 -2.04 -0.35 -11.81
CA ARG A 810 -2.12 1.10 -12.13
C ARG A 810 -2.62 1.37 -13.55
N LEU A 811 -3.43 2.42 -13.69
CA LEU A 811 -3.81 3.06 -14.95
C LEU A 811 -2.77 4.13 -15.34
N VAL A 812 -2.79 4.62 -16.58
CA VAL A 812 -1.76 5.56 -17.07
C VAL A 812 -1.70 6.85 -16.27
N ASP A 813 -2.84 7.27 -15.72
CA ASP A 813 -3.01 8.52 -14.98
C ASP A 813 -2.78 8.39 -13.47
N GLY A 814 -2.17 7.30 -13.02
CA GLY A 814 -1.97 7.02 -11.59
C GLY A 814 -3.20 6.48 -10.86
N GLY A 815 -4.39 6.48 -11.49
CA GLY A 815 -5.56 5.76 -10.98
C GLY A 815 -5.29 4.25 -10.90
N GLN A 816 -6.12 3.51 -10.17
CA GLN A 816 -5.89 2.07 -9.99
C GLN A 816 -7.17 1.25 -10.09
N ALA A 817 -7.08 0.13 -10.82
CA ALA A 817 -8.05 -0.95 -10.80
C ALA A 817 -7.62 -1.95 -9.71
N ARG A 818 -7.99 -1.71 -8.45
CA ARG A 818 -7.55 -2.56 -7.34
C ARG A 818 -8.30 -3.89 -7.41
N VAL A 819 -7.55 -4.97 -7.59
CA VAL A 819 -8.09 -6.32 -7.74
C VAL A 819 -7.76 -7.13 -6.50
N ALA A 820 -8.71 -7.93 -6.04
CA ALA A 820 -8.48 -8.86 -4.94
C ALA A 820 -7.75 -10.12 -5.45
N GLU A 821 -6.58 -10.41 -4.89
CA GLU A 821 -5.62 -11.36 -5.46
C GLU A 821 -5.28 -12.54 -4.52
N TYR A 822 -5.40 -12.37 -3.20
CA TYR A 822 -4.95 -13.37 -2.24
C TYR A 822 -6.06 -13.70 -1.24
N ALA A 823 -6.73 -14.83 -1.47
CA ALA A 823 -7.86 -15.27 -0.66
C ALA A 823 -7.44 -15.84 0.70
N GLN A 824 -8.23 -15.57 1.73
CA GLN A 824 -8.07 -16.12 3.07
C GLN A 824 -9.01 -17.31 3.33
N TYR A 825 -8.46 -18.39 3.88
CA TYR A 825 -9.21 -19.61 4.23
C TYR A 825 -8.96 -20.01 5.69
N GLY A 826 -9.93 -20.73 6.26
CA GLY A 826 -9.75 -21.45 7.51
C GLY A 826 -8.83 -22.66 7.32
N LEU A 827 -8.30 -23.20 8.41
CA LEU A 827 -7.46 -24.41 8.37
C LEU A 827 -8.18 -25.64 7.80
N ASP A 828 -9.51 -25.61 7.77
CA ASP A 828 -10.39 -26.61 7.16
C ASP A 828 -10.72 -26.32 5.68
N GLY A 829 -10.15 -25.27 5.09
CA GLY A 829 -10.31 -24.88 3.69
C GLY A 829 -11.58 -24.07 3.39
N ARG A 830 -12.39 -23.71 4.40
CA ARG A 830 -13.60 -22.90 4.17
C ARG A 830 -13.27 -21.41 4.04
N TRP A 831 -14.10 -20.67 3.32
CA TRP A 831 -14.09 -19.20 3.32
C TRP A 831 -14.37 -18.67 4.74
N LEU A 832 -13.55 -17.73 5.21
CA LEU A 832 -13.71 -17.13 6.54
C LEU A 832 -14.53 -15.84 6.51
N VAL A 833 -14.10 -14.87 5.71
CA VAL A 833 -14.59 -13.48 5.77
C VAL A 833 -15.42 -13.10 4.54
N GLU A 834 -14.91 -13.39 3.33
CA GLU A 834 -15.45 -12.86 2.07
C GLU A 834 -16.95 -13.12 1.88
N GLY A 835 -17.71 -12.05 1.65
CA GLY A 835 -19.14 -12.08 1.33
C GLY A 835 -20.07 -12.32 2.52
N TYR A 836 -19.53 -12.46 3.74
CA TYR A 836 -20.34 -12.66 4.95
C TYR A 836 -19.90 -11.77 6.11
N GLY A 837 -18.61 -11.74 6.44
CA GLY A 837 -18.07 -11.07 7.63
C GLY A 837 -18.01 -11.97 8.87
N ILE A 838 -17.44 -11.46 9.95
CA ILE A 838 -17.29 -12.13 11.24
C ILE A 838 -18.44 -11.73 12.15
N GLY A 839 -19.21 -12.72 12.59
CA GLY A 839 -20.31 -12.49 13.53
C GLY A 839 -19.81 -12.38 14.98
N PRO A 840 -20.43 -11.50 15.81
CA PRO A 840 -20.11 -11.39 17.22
C PRO A 840 -20.49 -12.66 18.00
N ASP A 841 -19.92 -12.85 19.18
CA ASP A 841 -20.38 -13.84 20.16
C ASP A 841 -21.58 -13.31 20.96
N ILE A 842 -21.61 -12.00 21.19
CA ILE A 842 -22.73 -11.27 21.80
C ILE A 842 -23.17 -10.17 20.84
N GLU A 843 -24.28 -10.41 20.14
CA GLU A 843 -24.86 -9.44 19.21
C GLU A 843 -25.52 -8.29 19.99
N VAL A 844 -25.00 -7.08 19.81
CA VAL A 844 -25.51 -5.84 20.39
C VAL A 844 -25.46 -4.75 19.33
N ASP A 845 -26.61 -4.14 19.08
CA ASP A 845 -26.74 -2.96 18.22
C ASP A 845 -27.03 -1.75 19.11
N THR A 846 -26.63 -0.56 18.68
CA THR A 846 -27.03 0.70 19.31
C THR A 846 -28.11 1.35 18.44
N PRO A 847 -29.39 1.27 18.83
CA PRO A 847 -30.48 1.77 17.99
C PRO A 847 -30.38 3.27 17.69
N PRO A 848 -31.02 3.77 16.62
CA PRO A 848 -30.83 5.14 16.15
C PRO A 848 -31.13 6.25 17.18
N LEU A 849 -32.19 6.15 17.98
CA LEU A 849 -32.51 7.18 18.98
C LEU A 849 -31.53 7.11 20.16
N ALA A 850 -31.13 5.92 20.59
CA ALA A 850 -30.08 5.73 21.60
C ALA A 850 -28.74 6.35 21.15
N ALA A 851 -28.29 6.02 19.93
CA ALA A 851 -27.07 6.60 19.35
C ALA A 851 -27.15 8.13 19.24
N TYR A 852 -28.31 8.67 18.82
CA TYR A 852 -28.54 10.12 18.76
C TYR A 852 -28.45 10.80 20.14
N ARG A 853 -28.77 10.09 21.22
CA ARG A 853 -28.64 10.57 22.61
C ARG A 853 -27.23 10.39 23.18
N GLY A 854 -26.29 9.87 22.41
CA GLY A 854 -24.91 9.60 22.86
C GLY A 854 -24.78 8.32 23.69
N GLU A 855 -25.79 7.44 23.68
CA GLU A 855 -25.70 6.13 24.30
C GLU A 855 -24.83 5.20 23.43
N ASP A 856 -24.03 4.33 24.04
CA ASP A 856 -23.20 3.33 23.37
C ASP A 856 -23.46 1.97 24.03
N HIS A 857 -24.46 1.25 23.52
CA HIS A 857 -24.92 0.00 24.13
C HIS A 857 -23.88 -1.12 24.00
N GLN A 858 -23.03 -1.06 22.97
CA GLN A 858 -21.96 -2.04 22.77
C GLN A 858 -20.85 -1.86 23.81
N LEU A 859 -20.42 -0.62 24.06
CA LEU A 859 -19.44 -0.32 25.10
C LEU A 859 -19.98 -0.62 26.50
N ASP A 860 -21.25 -0.31 26.76
CA ASP A 860 -21.93 -0.62 28.03
C ASP A 860 -22.01 -2.15 28.26
N GLU A 861 -22.29 -2.93 27.21
CA GLU A 861 -22.28 -4.39 27.31
C GLU A 861 -20.88 -4.94 27.57
N ALA A 862 -19.84 -4.38 26.93
CA ALA A 862 -18.45 -4.76 27.17
C ALA A 862 -18.03 -4.54 28.62
N LEU A 863 -18.36 -3.38 29.19
CA LEU A 863 -18.15 -3.07 30.60
C LEU A 863 -18.87 -4.07 31.51
N ARG A 864 -20.18 -4.27 31.27
CA ARG A 864 -21.02 -5.19 32.04
C ARG A 864 -20.47 -6.62 32.01
N TYR A 865 -19.99 -7.08 30.85
CA TYR A 865 -19.40 -8.39 30.68
C TYR A 865 -18.10 -8.53 31.48
N LEU A 866 -17.18 -7.57 31.33
CA LEU A 866 -15.90 -7.60 32.02
C LEU A 866 -16.07 -7.52 33.55
N GLU A 867 -16.94 -6.65 34.06
CA GLU A 867 -17.26 -6.59 35.49
C GLU A 867 -17.74 -7.94 36.05
N GLN A 868 -18.55 -8.68 35.27
CA GLN A 868 -18.99 -10.02 35.66
C GLN A 868 -17.87 -11.04 35.64
N GLN A 869 -16.98 -10.99 34.64
CA GLN A 869 -15.82 -11.90 34.58
C GLN A 869 -14.85 -11.61 35.72
N ILE A 870 -14.52 -10.35 35.98
CA ILE A 870 -13.64 -9.94 37.08
C ILE A 870 -14.21 -10.39 38.42
N ALA A 871 -15.52 -10.24 38.64
CA ALA A 871 -16.17 -10.70 39.87
C ALA A 871 -16.23 -12.23 40.00
N ALA A 872 -16.38 -12.95 38.88
CA ALA A 872 -16.50 -14.41 38.87
C ALA A 872 -15.13 -15.12 38.94
N ASP A 873 -14.11 -14.55 38.32
CA ASP A 873 -12.75 -15.06 38.20
C ASP A 873 -11.72 -13.94 38.42
N PRO A 874 -11.54 -13.48 39.68
CA PRO A 874 -10.65 -12.38 39.99
C PRO A 874 -9.18 -12.76 39.77
N ILE A 875 -8.38 -11.82 39.25
CA ILE A 875 -6.98 -12.06 38.94
C ILE A 875 -6.19 -12.32 40.24
N PRO A 876 -5.56 -13.49 40.42
CA PRO A 876 -4.89 -13.80 41.68
C PRO A 876 -3.70 -12.87 41.97
N GLU A 877 -3.60 -12.39 43.20
CA GLU A 877 -2.44 -11.62 43.66
C GLU A 877 -1.17 -12.48 43.61
N LEU A 878 -0.10 -11.94 43.01
CA LEU A 878 1.19 -12.61 42.94
C LEU A 878 1.96 -12.42 44.25
N SER A 879 1.94 -13.46 45.09
CA SER A 879 2.62 -13.48 46.39
C SER A 879 3.59 -14.65 46.50
N PRO A 880 4.89 -14.42 46.75
CA PRO A 880 5.89 -15.47 46.86
C PRO A 880 5.70 -16.23 48.17
N LEU A 881 5.86 -17.54 48.11
CA LEU A 881 5.94 -18.39 49.29
C LEU A 881 7.38 -18.37 49.87
N PRO A 882 7.56 -18.56 51.19
CA PRO A 882 8.89 -18.69 51.76
C PRO A 882 9.62 -19.89 51.17
N ILE A 883 10.91 -19.73 50.89
CA ILE A 883 11.75 -20.85 50.46
C ILE A 883 11.72 -21.95 51.54
N PRO A 884 11.56 -23.24 51.18
CA PRO A 884 11.57 -24.32 52.16
C PRO A 884 12.86 -24.34 52.99
N PRO A 885 12.81 -24.88 54.23
CA PRO A 885 13.99 -25.01 55.08
C PRO A 885 15.12 -25.80 54.43
N VAL A 886 16.36 -25.48 54.80
CA VAL A 886 17.56 -26.21 54.35
C VAL A 886 17.38 -27.72 54.57
N GLY A 887 17.59 -28.51 53.51
CA GLY A 887 17.38 -29.96 53.50
C GLY A 887 16.01 -30.40 52.95
N THR A 888 15.12 -29.46 52.64
CA THR A 888 13.87 -29.69 51.89
C THR A 888 13.94 -28.95 50.56
N HIS A 889 13.67 -29.62 49.44
CA HIS A 889 13.64 -28.99 48.12
C HIS A 889 12.33 -28.22 47.89
N GLY A 890 12.31 -27.36 46.86
CA GLY A 890 11.07 -26.80 46.32
C GLY A 890 10.16 -27.88 45.72
N ARG A 891 9.01 -27.47 45.18
CA ARG A 891 8.13 -28.35 44.39
C ARG A 891 8.53 -28.31 42.92
N ASP A 892 8.16 -29.36 42.19
CA ASP A 892 8.29 -29.40 40.73
C ASP A 892 7.19 -28.55 40.06
N VAL A 893 7.29 -28.34 38.74
CA VAL A 893 6.22 -27.75 37.93
C VAL A 893 5.15 -28.82 37.74
N ASP A 894 4.06 -28.74 38.50
CA ASP A 894 2.90 -29.65 38.40
C ASP A 894 1.96 -29.28 37.25
#